data_AF-A0A133VGV9-F1
#
_entry.id   AF-A0A133VGV9-F1
#
_cell.length_a   1.000
_cell.length_b   1.000
_cell.length_c   1.000
_cell.angle_alpha   90.00
_cell.angle_beta   90.00
_cell.angle_gamma   90.00
#
_symmetry.space_group_name_H-M   'P 1'
#
loop_
_entity.id
_entity.type
_entity.pdbx_description
1 polymer ?
#
loop_
_entity_poly.entity_id
_entity_poly.type
_entity_poly.pdbx_seq_one_letter_code
_entity_poly.pdbx_strand_id
1 'polypeptide(L)'
;MISKEIFRDEKGVSVVLGAILILGMLAAVFPIWYNYYVESTMKSKETNHMDTVRDQYFELQSKVSWMDGPETGGKVKIPMNAGSVRFFPGQSPAGTLTIDPGSDINVENTGVQEIITVDPGSITFVGQNIYFPTQTYIFEGGHVFLVQGEAELMASPNEELILWGDSLEVKYPKVVGEEESISSMVTESVTLAWGGRNRFPENMEWKNADNIRINFETRYENVWVSYLEEKAENIENATIFAEADNYENGAYLQIFNDNIRYLVCATETGEDVEVTNPTVETLENGEVWADAATLRMSYDFNDYAYGETRFKWRKENGTWSATGWSSQYGADDNYSELITGIRRNTTYEYKAQIKYDSKNKEGKTKTFYTGNKESYGGDGGRINPPSAARLVGAEKTSNDTMYLTFRNTGDNTIHFGDSVVAFYKEEIQNKTYEDWSSTTLGIGPSPIGGEWKSPTNQISIPENGETGVSISFSPTDAKFDQGEFFVYKAEFSNGTQNIYFVNVETTATGNTTPNSPSNPSPSDGATLSETTSTTLSVNVSDPDGDSMNVSFYDASDDSIIGTDSGVIDGGTASVTWDSLSAGSSYDWYAVADDGTDSTTSSTWSFTVNTAPDSPTNPSPSDGAVLSSGTSSTTLSVDVSDPDGDSMDVTFYTGEGTEIGTDTGVSSGGTASTTYNGLSDGNTYDWYAEADDGHDVTTSSTYSFTIGSVTYSYTYVDSETIYEGGTANFSNAQQDDGNFENIYETDQNPQPGQGNIDYRENVQHNIVNVSGNNPVFQIEYMISNDTGESVDIYLENFTSGNWDHIGQLSSISLDNFEYNMPSDYISATDNIHVRYVQPTDDSARTDLLIDYCRVRSET
;
A
#
# COMPACT_ATOMS: atom_id res chain seq x y z
N MET A 1 41.54 18.95 -45.12
CA MET A 1 41.35 20.18 -45.94
C MET A 1 39.89 20.68 -45.90
N ILE A 2 39.12 20.37 -44.84
CA ILE A 2 37.69 20.69 -44.71
C ILE A 2 37.47 21.50 -43.41
N SER A 3 38.20 22.60 -43.24
CA SER A 3 37.98 23.52 -42.10
C SER A 3 38.05 24.99 -42.47
N LYS A 4 38.39 25.31 -43.73
CA LYS A 4 38.54 26.69 -44.22
C LYS A 4 37.37 27.21 -45.07
N GLU A 5 36.43 26.36 -45.49
CA GLU A 5 35.28 26.81 -46.29
C GLU A 5 34.00 27.09 -45.50
N ILE A 6 33.86 26.61 -44.26
CA ILE A 6 32.66 26.85 -43.43
C ILE A 6 32.58 28.32 -42.93
N PHE A 7 33.69 29.05 -42.89
CA PHE A 7 33.74 30.43 -42.38
C PHE A 7 33.50 31.54 -43.43
N ARG A 8 33.00 31.21 -44.63
CA ARG A 8 32.71 32.20 -45.68
C ARG A 8 31.23 32.43 -45.99
N ASP A 9 30.33 31.69 -45.36
CA ASP A 9 28.89 31.86 -45.51
C ASP A 9 28.28 32.37 -44.20
N GLU A 10 27.87 33.64 -44.16
CA GLU A 10 27.19 34.25 -43.01
C GLU A 10 25.92 33.49 -42.61
N LYS A 11 25.27 32.77 -43.55
CA LYS A 11 24.12 31.92 -43.26
C LYS A 11 24.53 30.63 -42.54
N GLY A 12 25.65 30.03 -42.91
CA GLY A 12 26.18 28.82 -42.27
C GLY A 12 26.61 29.05 -40.83
N VAL A 13 27.26 30.19 -40.55
CA VAL A 13 27.68 30.57 -39.19
C VAL A 13 26.46 30.85 -38.29
N SER A 14 25.41 31.48 -38.81
CA SER A 14 24.16 31.72 -38.08
C SER A 14 23.43 30.43 -37.72
N VAL A 15 23.37 29.46 -38.64
CA VAL A 15 22.75 28.15 -38.39
C VAL A 15 23.51 27.36 -37.31
N VAL A 16 24.84 27.37 -37.37
CA VAL A 16 25.69 26.69 -36.36
C VAL A 16 25.57 27.37 -34.99
N LEU A 17 25.58 28.70 -34.94
CA LEU A 17 25.35 29.45 -33.69
C LEU A 17 23.95 29.23 -33.13
N GLY A 18 22.93 29.17 -33.99
CA GLY A 18 21.56 28.84 -33.61
C GLY A 18 21.45 27.42 -33.03
N ALA A 19 22.10 26.43 -33.65
CA ALA A 19 22.14 25.06 -33.16
C ALA A 19 22.87 24.96 -31.80
N ILE A 20 23.99 25.67 -31.62
CA ILE A 20 24.73 25.70 -30.35
C ILE A 20 23.92 26.41 -29.26
N LEU A 21 23.19 27.48 -29.58
CA LEU A 21 22.32 28.16 -28.63
C LEU A 21 21.12 27.30 -28.24
N ILE A 22 20.52 26.57 -29.18
CA ILE A 22 19.44 25.62 -28.89
C ILE A 22 19.97 24.47 -28.03
N LEU A 23 21.14 23.91 -28.33
CA LEU A 23 21.78 22.88 -27.51
C LEU A 23 22.14 23.39 -26.11
N GLY A 24 22.66 24.61 -25.99
CA GLY A 24 22.95 25.25 -24.70
C GLY A 24 21.69 25.55 -23.88
N MET A 25 20.61 25.95 -24.55
CA MET A 25 19.30 26.16 -23.91
C MET A 25 18.69 24.82 -23.47
N LEU A 26 18.75 23.79 -24.30
CA LEU A 26 18.33 22.44 -23.93
C LEU A 26 19.15 21.92 -22.75
N ALA A 27 20.47 22.08 -22.75
CA ALA A 27 21.33 21.66 -21.64
C ALA A 27 21.03 22.41 -20.32
N ALA A 28 20.55 23.66 -20.39
CA ALA A 28 20.18 24.43 -19.20
C ALA A 28 18.76 24.14 -18.70
N VAL A 29 17.81 23.93 -19.61
CA VAL A 29 16.39 23.71 -19.29
C VAL A 29 16.11 22.25 -18.96
N PHE A 30 16.79 21.31 -19.63
CA PHE A 30 16.55 19.89 -19.48
C PHE A 30 16.75 19.39 -18.04
N PRO A 31 17.80 19.73 -17.28
CA PRO A 31 17.93 19.27 -15.89
C PRO A 31 16.84 19.80 -14.96
N ILE A 32 16.41 21.05 -15.16
CA ILE A 32 15.34 21.68 -14.36
C ILE A 32 14.00 21.03 -14.67
N TRP A 33 13.70 20.85 -15.96
CA TRP A 33 12.49 20.18 -16.41
C TRP A 33 12.49 18.70 -16.00
N TYR A 34 13.64 18.02 -16.11
CA TYR A 34 13.84 16.62 -15.73
C TYR A 34 13.51 16.38 -14.26
N ASN A 35 14.16 17.10 -13.34
CA ASN A 35 13.92 16.92 -11.91
C ASN A 35 12.46 17.18 -11.54
N TYR A 36 11.87 18.27 -12.05
CA TYR A 36 10.47 18.61 -11.75
C TYR A 36 9.47 17.61 -12.37
N TYR A 37 9.69 17.21 -13.63
CA TYR A 37 8.80 16.28 -14.33
C TYR A 37 8.85 14.88 -13.72
N VAL A 38 10.05 14.37 -13.43
CA VAL A 38 10.25 13.06 -12.81
C VAL A 38 9.66 13.04 -11.41
N GLU A 39 9.98 14.00 -10.54
CA GLU A 39 9.48 14.06 -9.16
C GLU A 39 7.94 14.14 -9.13
N SER A 40 7.34 15.03 -9.92
CA SER A 40 5.88 15.19 -9.95
C SER A 40 5.14 13.97 -10.49
N THR A 41 5.70 13.32 -11.52
CA THR A 41 5.11 12.12 -12.13
C THR A 41 5.29 10.90 -11.25
N MET A 42 6.46 10.72 -10.63
CA MET A 42 6.73 9.62 -9.70
C MET A 42 5.89 9.75 -8.45
N LYS A 43 5.80 10.94 -7.85
CA LYS A 43 4.92 11.18 -6.70
C LYS A 43 3.47 10.81 -7.00
N SER A 44 2.95 11.20 -8.17
CA SER A 44 1.59 10.83 -8.59
C SER A 44 1.42 9.32 -8.78
N LYS A 45 2.44 8.62 -9.29
CA LYS A 45 2.43 7.17 -9.45
C LYS A 45 2.43 6.45 -8.10
N GLU A 46 3.32 6.84 -7.19
CA GLU A 46 3.39 6.28 -5.84
C GLU A 46 2.11 6.55 -5.04
N THR A 47 1.51 7.74 -5.14
CA THR A 47 0.19 8.01 -4.53
C THR A 47 -0.89 7.08 -5.10
N ASN A 48 -0.99 6.96 -6.43
CA ASN A 48 -1.99 6.08 -7.05
C ASN A 48 -1.77 4.60 -6.73
N HIS A 49 -0.50 4.19 -6.59
CA HIS A 49 -0.14 2.84 -6.18
C HIS A 49 -0.58 2.57 -4.75
N MET A 50 -0.29 3.45 -3.80
CA MET A 50 -0.76 3.31 -2.41
C MET A 50 -2.28 3.36 -2.30
N ASP A 51 -2.97 4.18 -3.10
CA ASP A 51 -4.44 4.16 -3.19
C ASP A 51 -4.96 2.81 -3.69
N THR A 52 -4.28 2.21 -4.68
CA THR A 52 -4.65 0.88 -5.20
C THR A 52 -4.44 -0.20 -4.14
N VAL A 53 -3.30 -0.18 -3.44
CA VAL A 53 -3.01 -1.13 -2.35
C VAL A 53 -4.06 -1.02 -1.24
N ARG A 54 -4.40 0.20 -0.80
CA ARG A 54 -5.48 0.43 0.17
C ARG A 54 -6.78 -0.24 -0.26
N ASP A 55 -7.18 -0.02 -1.51
CA ASP A 55 -8.43 -0.55 -2.05
C ASP A 55 -8.41 -2.09 -2.09
N GLN A 56 -7.25 -2.73 -2.34
CA GLN A 56 -7.08 -4.18 -2.24
C GLN A 56 -7.21 -4.69 -0.80
N TYR A 57 -6.65 -3.98 0.19
CA TYR A 57 -6.82 -4.33 1.60
C TYR A 57 -8.28 -4.20 2.07
N PHE A 58 -9.00 -3.19 1.60
CA PHE A 58 -10.43 -3.06 1.87
C PHE A 58 -11.24 -4.15 1.14
N GLU A 59 -10.79 -4.61 -0.04
CA GLU A 59 -11.36 -5.78 -0.71
C GLU A 59 -11.15 -7.06 0.10
N LEU A 60 -9.96 -7.28 0.68
CA LEU A 60 -9.69 -8.40 1.60
C LEU A 60 -10.72 -8.41 2.74
N GLN A 61 -10.88 -7.29 3.43
CA GLN A 61 -11.87 -7.16 4.50
C GLN A 61 -13.30 -7.40 4.02
N SER A 62 -13.70 -6.79 2.89
CA SER A 62 -15.05 -7.01 2.36
C SER A 62 -15.32 -8.48 2.10
N LYS A 63 -14.33 -9.22 1.59
CA LYS A 63 -14.46 -10.67 1.37
C LYS A 63 -14.71 -11.42 2.67
N VAL A 64 -14.05 -11.05 3.78
CA VAL A 64 -14.30 -11.63 5.10
C VAL A 64 -15.76 -11.47 5.53
N SER A 65 -16.31 -10.26 5.41
CA SER A 65 -17.69 -9.98 5.85
C SER A 65 -18.76 -10.79 5.08
N TRP A 66 -18.42 -11.34 3.91
CA TRP A 66 -19.30 -12.19 3.11
C TRP A 66 -19.05 -13.71 3.28
N MET A 67 -18.02 -14.12 4.03
CA MET A 67 -17.75 -15.54 4.29
C MET A 67 -18.75 -16.10 5.32
N ASP A 68 -19.48 -17.16 4.95
CA ASP A 68 -20.38 -17.87 5.86
C ASP A 68 -20.38 -19.39 5.59
N GLY A 69 -19.19 -20.00 5.68
CA GLY A 69 -18.99 -21.45 5.49
C GLY A 69 -17.66 -21.82 4.82
N PRO A 70 -17.32 -23.12 4.75
CA PRO A 70 -16.02 -23.63 4.28
C PRO A 70 -15.79 -23.54 2.76
N GLU A 71 -16.56 -22.73 2.03
CA GLU A 71 -16.39 -22.58 0.58
C GLU A 71 -15.20 -21.65 0.25
N THR A 72 -14.60 -21.91 -0.91
CA THR A 72 -13.27 -21.46 -1.34
C THR A 72 -12.94 -20.01 -1.01
N GLY A 73 -11.82 -19.87 -0.32
CA GLY A 73 -11.23 -18.61 0.10
C GLY A 73 -11.08 -17.54 -1.00
N GLY A 74 -11.18 -16.28 -0.58
CA GLY A 74 -11.01 -15.13 -1.45
C GLY A 74 -9.54 -14.87 -1.78
N LYS A 75 -9.20 -14.77 -3.08
CA LYS A 75 -7.89 -14.28 -3.53
C LYS A 75 -7.94 -12.79 -3.83
N VAL A 76 -6.95 -12.03 -3.37
CA VAL A 76 -6.79 -10.60 -3.68
C VAL A 76 -5.38 -10.38 -4.24
N LYS A 77 -5.26 -9.45 -5.18
CA LYS A 77 -4.01 -9.17 -5.90
C LYS A 77 -3.42 -7.85 -5.44
N ILE A 78 -2.25 -7.87 -4.82
CA ILE A 78 -1.58 -6.69 -4.27
C ILE A 78 -0.47 -6.27 -5.25
N PRO A 79 -0.58 -5.12 -5.92
CA PRO A 79 0.49 -4.62 -6.77
C PRO A 79 1.68 -4.20 -5.90
N MET A 80 2.90 -4.69 -6.20
CA MET A 80 4.06 -4.45 -5.33
C MET A 80 4.82 -3.16 -5.64
N ASN A 81 4.66 -2.58 -6.84
CA ASN A 81 5.35 -1.36 -7.24
C ASN A 81 4.45 -0.34 -7.97
N ALA A 82 4.87 0.93 -8.01
CA ALA A 82 4.20 1.99 -8.77
C ALA A 82 4.61 2.07 -10.26
N GLY A 83 5.49 1.16 -10.68
CA GLY A 83 6.10 1.09 -12.01
C GLY A 83 7.06 2.25 -12.32
N SER A 84 7.36 2.45 -13.61
CA SER A 84 8.34 3.45 -14.10
C SER A 84 7.71 4.63 -14.85
N VAL A 85 8.46 5.70 -15.05
CA VAL A 85 8.08 6.80 -15.96
C VAL A 85 8.49 6.46 -17.39
N ARG A 86 7.63 6.77 -18.38
CA ARG A 86 7.97 6.57 -19.79
C ARG A 86 9.25 7.35 -20.15
N PHE A 87 10.15 6.68 -20.88
CA PHE A 87 11.41 7.20 -21.45
C PHE A 87 12.61 7.38 -20.49
N PHE A 88 12.52 6.96 -19.22
CA PHE A 88 13.65 7.06 -18.28
C PHE A 88 13.76 5.83 -17.34
N PRO A 89 14.98 5.31 -17.10
CA PRO A 89 15.21 4.19 -16.19
C PRO A 89 15.21 4.68 -14.74
N GLY A 90 14.03 4.73 -14.15
CA GLY A 90 13.83 4.95 -12.73
C GLY A 90 12.52 4.26 -12.36
N GLN A 91 12.62 3.13 -11.66
CA GLN A 91 11.47 2.38 -11.16
C GLN A 91 11.19 2.82 -9.72
N SER A 92 9.92 2.80 -9.34
CA SER A 92 9.55 2.79 -7.92
C SER A 92 10.15 1.55 -7.28
N PRO A 93 10.76 1.64 -6.08
CA PRO A 93 11.23 0.46 -5.35
C PRO A 93 10.12 -0.57 -5.16
N ALA A 94 10.51 -1.83 -5.02
CA ALA A 94 9.60 -2.91 -4.70
C ALA A 94 9.08 -2.75 -3.26
N GLY A 95 7.77 -2.90 -3.07
CA GLY A 95 7.20 -3.08 -1.75
C GLY A 95 7.57 -4.43 -1.16
N THR A 96 7.28 -4.60 0.13
CA THR A 96 7.48 -5.85 0.85
C THR A 96 6.12 -6.32 1.37
N LEU A 97 5.74 -7.56 1.07
CA LEU A 97 4.51 -8.21 1.50
C LEU A 97 4.87 -9.37 2.42
N THR A 98 4.47 -9.29 3.68
CA THR A 98 4.67 -10.35 4.67
C THR A 98 3.34 -11.04 4.94
N ILE A 99 3.32 -12.36 4.82
CA ILE A 99 2.18 -13.22 5.13
C ILE A 99 2.58 -14.00 6.38
N ASP A 100 1.77 -13.89 7.44
CA ASP A 100 2.00 -14.60 8.69
C ASP A 100 0.70 -15.34 9.08
N PRO A 101 0.64 -16.67 8.93
CA PRO A 101 -0.54 -17.43 9.33
C PRO A 101 -0.70 -17.62 10.85
N GLY A 102 0.27 -17.22 11.69
CA GLY A 102 0.41 -17.59 13.10
C GLY A 102 0.08 -16.52 14.14
N SER A 103 -0.80 -15.56 13.84
CA SER A 103 -1.26 -14.61 14.86
C SER A 103 -2.35 -15.24 15.75
N ASP A 104 -2.17 -15.28 17.06
CA ASP A 104 -3.14 -15.91 17.98
C ASP A 104 -4.11 -14.89 18.59
N ILE A 105 -5.41 -15.19 18.54
CA ILE A 105 -6.44 -14.55 19.36
C ILE A 105 -6.97 -15.60 20.33
N ASN A 106 -6.74 -15.37 21.61
CA ASN A 106 -7.05 -16.27 22.70
C ASN A 106 -8.31 -15.81 23.45
N VAL A 107 -9.42 -16.57 23.37
CA VAL A 107 -10.64 -16.31 24.14
C VAL A 107 -10.69 -17.25 25.35
N GLU A 108 -10.50 -16.72 26.54
CA GLU A 108 -10.58 -17.44 27.81
C GLU A 108 -11.92 -17.20 28.51
N ASN A 109 -12.56 -18.26 29.03
CA ASN A 109 -13.65 -18.12 29.98
C ASN A 109 -13.16 -18.48 31.39
N THR A 110 -12.87 -17.46 32.19
CA THR A 110 -12.31 -17.63 33.54
C THR A 110 -13.31 -18.28 34.51
N GLY A 111 -14.60 -18.26 34.20
CA GLY A 111 -15.65 -18.94 34.98
C GLY A 111 -15.63 -20.46 34.86
N VAL A 112 -15.04 -21.02 33.79
CA VAL A 112 -14.98 -22.46 33.53
C VAL A 112 -13.57 -23.00 33.22
N GLN A 113 -12.53 -22.16 33.24
CA GLN A 113 -11.13 -22.50 32.93
C GLN A 113 -10.94 -23.15 31.55
N GLU A 114 -11.54 -22.56 30.52
CA GLU A 114 -11.42 -23.00 29.12
C GLU A 114 -10.86 -21.87 28.26
N ILE A 115 -9.87 -22.18 27.41
CA ILE A 115 -9.21 -21.25 26.49
C ILE A 115 -9.45 -21.73 25.07
N ILE A 116 -9.94 -20.86 24.19
CA ILE A 116 -10.06 -21.08 22.76
C ILE A 116 -9.08 -20.18 22.04
N THR A 117 -8.08 -20.78 21.41
CA THR A 117 -7.13 -20.10 20.52
C THR A 117 -7.67 -20.11 19.09
N VAL A 118 -7.70 -18.96 18.42
CA VAL A 118 -7.99 -18.84 16.99
C VAL A 118 -6.84 -18.15 16.29
N ASP A 119 -6.45 -18.65 15.11
CA ASP A 119 -5.26 -18.16 14.40
C ASP A 119 -5.69 -17.48 13.09
N PRO A 120 -6.13 -16.21 13.12
CA PRO A 120 -6.57 -15.54 11.91
C PRO A 120 -5.44 -15.26 10.92
N GLY A 121 -4.20 -15.16 11.41
CA GLY A 121 -3.04 -14.67 10.66
C GLY A 121 -3.08 -13.16 10.37
N SER A 122 -1.95 -12.63 9.92
CA SER A 122 -1.77 -11.26 9.47
C SER A 122 -1.18 -11.19 8.05
N ILE A 123 -1.46 -10.09 7.35
CA ILE A 123 -0.87 -9.76 6.04
C ILE A 123 -0.40 -8.32 6.10
N THR A 124 0.90 -8.09 5.97
CA THR A 124 1.52 -6.75 6.09
C THR A 124 2.15 -6.35 4.75
N PHE A 125 1.80 -5.18 4.22
CA PHE A 125 2.41 -4.59 3.03
C PHE A 125 3.11 -3.29 3.40
N VAL A 126 4.40 -3.18 3.08
CA VAL A 126 5.22 -1.98 3.25
C VAL A 126 5.53 -1.40 1.87
N GLY A 127 5.02 -0.20 1.57
CA GLY A 127 5.31 0.50 0.31
C GLY A 127 6.62 1.28 0.38
N GLN A 128 7.67 0.82 -0.31
CA GLN A 128 8.94 1.55 -0.40
C GLN A 128 8.84 2.73 -1.39
N ASN A 129 8.38 3.87 -0.91
CA ASN A 129 8.15 5.07 -1.72
C ASN A 129 9.31 6.07 -1.58
N ILE A 130 9.72 6.72 -2.69
CA ILE A 130 10.81 7.71 -2.70
C ILE A 130 10.25 9.14 -2.63
N TYR A 131 9.13 9.41 -3.31
CA TYR A 131 8.55 10.75 -3.51
C TYR A 131 7.23 10.97 -2.76
N PHE A 132 6.63 9.90 -2.25
CA PHE A 132 5.46 9.86 -1.39
C PHE A 132 5.85 9.22 -0.05
N PRO A 133 5.21 9.56 1.08
CA PRO A 133 5.55 8.92 2.35
C PRO A 133 5.31 7.41 2.30
N THR A 134 6.23 6.64 2.88
CA THR A 134 6.05 5.21 3.12
C THR A 134 4.80 4.98 3.97
N GLN A 135 3.99 4.03 3.55
CA GLN A 135 2.77 3.60 4.23
C GLN A 135 2.81 2.08 4.35
N THR A 136 2.41 1.59 5.52
CA THR A 136 2.27 0.18 5.79
C THR A 136 0.80 -0.15 5.99
N TYR A 137 0.28 -1.08 5.19
CA TYR A 137 -1.07 -1.61 5.33
C TYR A 137 -1.01 -2.97 5.97
N ILE A 138 -1.79 -3.16 7.03
CA ILE A 138 -1.84 -4.41 7.77
C ILE A 138 -3.26 -4.93 7.74
N PHE A 139 -3.42 -6.23 7.52
CA PHE A 139 -4.67 -6.94 7.67
C PHE A 139 -4.49 -7.96 8.80
N GLU A 140 -5.29 -7.88 9.85
CA GLU A 140 -5.17 -8.76 11.02
C GLU A 140 -6.55 -8.94 11.66
N GLY A 141 -6.93 -10.19 11.97
CA GLY A 141 -8.23 -10.50 12.56
C GLY A 141 -9.46 -10.07 11.73
N GLY A 142 -9.29 -9.78 10.43
CA GLY A 142 -10.31 -9.20 9.56
C GLY A 142 -10.33 -7.66 9.52
N HIS A 143 -9.51 -7.01 10.33
CA HIS A 143 -9.39 -5.55 10.40
C HIS A 143 -8.24 -5.06 9.50
N VAL A 144 -8.32 -3.80 9.05
CA VAL A 144 -7.28 -3.16 8.26
C VAL A 144 -6.67 -1.99 9.02
N PHE A 145 -5.36 -2.01 9.21
CA PHE A 145 -4.59 -0.94 9.84
C PHE A 145 -3.78 -0.17 8.80
N LEU A 146 -3.49 1.09 9.13
CA LEU A 146 -2.57 1.94 8.40
C LEU A 146 -1.53 2.49 9.36
N VAL A 147 -0.26 2.29 9.03
CA VAL A 147 0.87 2.89 9.72
C VAL A 147 1.60 3.83 8.75
N GLN A 148 1.90 5.04 9.21
CA GLN A 148 2.66 6.04 8.46
C GLN A 148 3.57 6.81 9.42
N GLY A 149 4.87 6.51 9.40
CA GLY A 149 5.81 7.03 10.40
C GLY A 149 5.46 6.49 11.79
N GLU A 150 5.36 7.36 12.79
CA GLU A 150 4.96 7.01 14.17
C GLU A 150 3.44 6.93 14.36
N ALA A 151 2.64 7.26 13.34
CA ALA A 151 1.19 7.25 13.45
C ALA A 151 0.60 5.89 13.03
N GLU A 152 -0.15 5.28 13.94
CA GLU A 152 -0.89 4.03 13.71
C GLU A 152 -2.40 4.29 13.80
N LEU A 153 -3.17 3.69 12.89
CA LEU A 153 -4.61 3.90 12.81
C LEU A 153 -5.37 2.64 12.37
N MET A 154 -6.50 2.38 13.02
CA MET A 154 -7.51 1.44 12.55
C MET A 154 -8.22 2.03 11.33
N ALA A 155 -7.69 1.75 10.13
CA ALA A 155 -8.15 2.34 8.87
C ALA A 155 -9.53 1.83 8.44
N SER A 156 -9.82 0.55 8.70
CA SER A 156 -11.14 -0.02 8.50
C SER A 156 -11.38 -1.19 9.46
N PRO A 157 -12.26 -1.02 10.47
CA PRO A 157 -12.58 -2.11 11.40
C PRO A 157 -13.59 -3.11 10.82
N ASN A 158 -13.42 -4.40 11.10
CA ASN A 158 -14.45 -5.40 10.81
C ASN A 158 -15.55 -5.34 11.89
N GLU A 159 -16.82 -5.44 11.51
CA GLU A 159 -17.96 -5.35 12.45
C GLU A 159 -18.33 -6.72 13.08
N GLU A 160 -17.43 -7.70 13.02
CA GLU A 160 -17.78 -9.11 13.29
C GLU A 160 -17.58 -9.59 14.73
N LEU A 161 -17.22 -8.71 15.66
CA LEU A 161 -17.43 -8.91 17.09
C LEU A 161 -18.89 -8.57 17.41
N ILE A 162 -19.77 -9.57 17.40
CA ILE A 162 -21.21 -9.35 17.62
C ILE A 162 -21.59 -9.72 19.04
N LEU A 163 -22.06 -8.71 19.79
CA LEU A 163 -22.62 -8.87 21.12
C LEU A 163 -24.13 -9.13 21.02
N TRP A 164 -24.55 -10.31 21.43
CA TRP A 164 -25.93 -10.80 21.46
C TRP A 164 -26.41 -10.96 22.91
N GLY A 165 -26.77 -9.86 23.57
CA GLY A 165 -27.14 -9.90 25.00
C GLY A 165 -25.98 -10.50 25.80
N ASP A 166 -26.23 -11.64 26.45
CA ASP A 166 -25.27 -12.41 27.25
C ASP A 166 -24.27 -13.24 26.42
N SER A 167 -24.22 -13.08 25.08
CA SER A 167 -23.36 -13.88 24.22
C SER A 167 -22.48 -13.09 23.25
N LEU A 168 -21.19 -13.45 23.14
CA LEU A 168 -20.22 -12.91 22.18
C LEU A 168 -20.09 -13.86 20.99
N GLU A 169 -20.21 -13.37 19.76
CA GLU A 169 -19.86 -14.12 18.55
C GLU A 169 -18.59 -13.54 17.95
N VAL A 170 -17.58 -14.39 17.73
CA VAL A 170 -16.32 -14.07 17.05
C VAL A 170 -16.30 -14.82 15.73
N LYS A 171 -16.25 -14.09 14.62
CA LYS A 171 -15.93 -14.64 13.31
C LYS A 171 -14.51 -14.24 12.96
N TYR A 172 -13.77 -15.16 12.35
CA TYR A 172 -12.40 -14.89 11.97
C TYR A 172 -12.11 -15.46 10.58
N PRO A 173 -11.46 -14.67 9.71
CA PRO A 173 -10.82 -15.22 8.52
C PRO A 173 -9.60 -16.04 8.94
N LYS A 174 -9.10 -16.90 8.06
CA LYS A 174 -7.81 -17.56 8.22
C LYS A 174 -6.94 -17.23 7.02
N VAL A 175 -5.79 -16.60 7.24
CA VAL A 175 -4.76 -16.42 6.22
C VAL A 175 -4.25 -17.80 5.79
N VAL A 176 -4.16 -18.02 4.48
CA VAL A 176 -3.70 -19.30 3.90
C VAL A 176 -2.38 -19.06 3.19
N GLY A 177 -1.34 -19.79 3.62
CA GLY A 177 0.01 -19.72 3.08
C GLY A 177 1.01 -20.26 4.09
N GLU A 178 2.29 -20.19 3.72
CA GLU A 178 3.39 -20.32 4.67
C GLU A 178 3.76 -18.92 5.19
N GLU A 179 4.49 -18.87 6.30
CA GLU A 179 5.03 -17.61 6.82
C GLU A 179 6.16 -17.15 5.88
N GLU A 180 5.93 -16.05 5.16
CA GLU A 180 6.82 -15.60 4.08
C GLU A 180 6.87 -14.07 4.02
N SER A 181 8.03 -13.52 3.65
CA SER A 181 8.20 -12.11 3.29
C SER A 181 8.65 -12.01 1.84
N ILE A 182 7.81 -11.40 1.00
CA ILE A 182 7.96 -11.33 -0.45
C ILE A 182 8.28 -9.89 -0.83
N SER A 183 9.42 -9.65 -1.48
CA SER A 183 9.68 -8.40 -2.19
C SER A 183 9.74 -8.71 -3.69
N SER A 184 8.95 -7.99 -4.48
CA SER A 184 8.72 -8.32 -5.88
C SER A 184 8.41 -7.09 -6.71
N MET A 185 8.73 -7.11 -8.00
CA MET A 185 8.38 -6.05 -8.95
C MET A 185 7.03 -6.30 -9.64
N VAL A 186 6.37 -7.43 -9.39
CA VAL A 186 5.11 -7.83 -10.01
C VAL A 186 3.93 -7.73 -9.03
N THR A 187 2.78 -8.29 -9.39
CA THR A 187 1.58 -8.29 -8.53
C THR A 187 1.49 -9.61 -7.79
N GLU A 188 1.52 -9.57 -6.47
CA GLU A 188 1.39 -10.76 -5.62
C GLU A 188 -0.06 -11.08 -5.32
N SER A 189 -0.34 -12.33 -4.96
CA SER A 189 -1.69 -12.76 -4.59
C SER A 189 -1.73 -13.34 -3.19
N VAL A 190 -2.67 -12.86 -2.38
CA VAL A 190 -2.92 -13.39 -1.04
C VAL A 190 -4.26 -14.11 -1.02
N THR A 191 -4.32 -15.22 -0.28
CA THR A 191 -5.51 -16.06 -0.16
C THR A 191 -6.00 -16.09 1.29
N LEU A 192 -7.28 -15.80 1.49
CA LEU A 192 -7.98 -15.93 2.78
C LEU A 192 -8.95 -17.09 2.73
N ALA A 193 -8.95 -17.99 3.71
CA ALA A 193 -9.99 -19.00 3.91
C ALA A 193 -10.95 -18.62 5.05
N TRP A 194 -12.06 -19.34 5.13
CA TRP A 194 -12.95 -19.27 6.28
C TRP A 194 -12.26 -19.89 7.51
N GLY A 195 -11.98 -19.07 8.53
CA GLY A 195 -11.36 -19.51 9.77
C GLY A 195 -12.37 -20.15 10.72
N GLY A 196 -13.58 -19.59 10.82
CA GLY A 196 -14.66 -20.17 11.61
C GLY A 196 -15.55 -19.12 12.27
N ARG A 197 -16.49 -19.62 13.06
CA ARG A 197 -17.37 -18.82 13.91
C ARG A 197 -17.47 -19.52 15.26
N ASN A 198 -17.11 -18.80 16.32
CA ASN A 198 -17.29 -19.25 17.70
C ASN A 198 -18.31 -18.34 18.38
N ARG A 199 -19.27 -18.94 19.11
CA ARG A 199 -20.26 -18.20 19.90
C ARG A 199 -20.14 -18.57 21.36
N PHE A 200 -20.08 -17.56 22.21
CA PHE A 200 -19.84 -17.68 23.64
C PHE A 200 -21.03 -17.13 24.41
N PRO A 201 -21.61 -17.85 25.37
CA PRO A 201 -21.43 -19.27 25.58
C PRO A 201 -22.09 -20.13 24.48
N GLU A 202 -21.48 -21.28 24.17
CA GLU A 202 -21.90 -22.16 23.06
C GLU A 202 -23.16 -23.00 23.42
N ASN A 203 -23.58 -22.99 24.70
CA ASN A 203 -24.61 -23.90 25.24
C ASN A 203 -25.36 -23.27 26.44
N MET A 204 -26.68 -23.54 26.53
CA MET A 204 -27.56 -23.07 27.63
C MET A 204 -27.13 -23.50 29.06
N GLU A 205 -26.11 -24.35 29.22
CA GLU A 205 -25.53 -24.77 30.50
C GLU A 205 -24.57 -23.73 31.11
N TRP A 206 -24.20 -22.68 30.35
CA TRP A 206 -23.19 -21.68 30.70
C TRP A 206 -23.77 -20.43 31.37
N LYS A 207 -24.87 -20.57 32.11
CA LYS A 207 -25.47 -19.45 32.85
C LYS A 207 -24.62 -18.92 34.02
N ASN A 208 -23.43 -19.48 34.23
CA ASN A 208 -22.49 -19.10 35.29
C ASN A 208 -21.16 -18.56 34.72
N ALA A 209 -21.14 -18.08 33.49
CA ALA A 209 -19.97 -17.45 32.91
C ALA A 209 -19.86 -16.00 33.41
N ASP A 210 -19.35 -15.83 34.63
CA ASP A 210 -19.23 -14.50 35.22
C ASP A 210 -18.21 -13.62 34.46
N ASN A 211 -17.20 -14.20 33.77
CA ASN A 211 -16.22 -13.43 32.98
C ASN A 211 -15.69 -14.18 31.72
N ILE A 212 -15.65 -13.51 30.57
CA ILE A 212 -15.00 -13.91 29.31
C ILE A 212 -13.86 -12.93 29.03
N ARG A 213 -12.61 -13.39 28.89
CA ARG A 213 -11.43 -12.62 28.48
C ARG A 213 -11.09 -12.93 27.02
N ILE A 214 -10.76 -11.92 26.21
CA ILE A 214 -10.18 -12.05 24.87
C ILE A 214 -8.80 -11.44 24.95
N ASN A 215 -7.79 -12.17 24.52
CA ASN A 215 -6.41 -11.77 24.43
C ASN A 215 -6.02 -11.77 22.95
N PHE A 216 -5.44 -10.66 22.49
CA PHE A 216 -4.95 -10.47 21.14
C PHE A 216 -3.42 -10.47 21.22
N GLU A 217 -2.78 -11.50 20.69
CA GLU A 217 -1.31 -11.51 20.56
C GLU A 217 -0.96 -10.83 19.25
N THR A 218 -0.61 -9.54 19.35
CA THR A 218 -0.45 -8.65 18.20
C THR A 218 0.77 -7.76 18.37
N ARG A 219 1.40 -7.40 17.24
CA ARG A 219 2.47 -6.39 17.22
C ARG A 219 1.94 -4.95 17.15
N TYR A 220 0.62 -4.78 17.00
CA TYR A 220 -0.06 -3.48 16.82
C TYR A 220 -1.00 -3.18 17.99
N GLU A 221 -0.51 -3.35 19.21
CA GLU A 221 -1.29 -3.26 20.45
C GLU A 221 -2.03 -1.93 20.59
N ASN A 222 -1.36 -0.82 20.29
CA ASN A 222 -1.92 0.52 20.40
C ASN A 222 -3.17 0.72 19.53
N VAL A 223 -3.18 0.13 18.33
CA VAL A 223 -4.30 0.21 17.38
C VAL A 223 -5.50 -0.57 17.91
N TRP A 224 -5.26 -1.78 18.40
CA TRP A 224 -6.28 -2.63 18.99
C TRP A 224 -6.85 -2.04 20.28
N VAL A 225 -5.99 -1.53 21.18
CA VAL A 225 -6.39 -0.84 22.40
C VAL A 225 -7.27 0.35 22.07
N SER A 226 -6.83 1.24 21.17
CA SER A 226 -7.60 2.42 20.77
C SER A 226 -8.98 2.07 20.18
N TYR A 227 -9.04 1.05 19.33
CA TYR A 227 -10.31 0.60 18.74
C TYR A 227 -11.25 -0.02 19.78
N LEU A 228 -10.72 -0.88 20.65
CA LEU A 228 -11.48 -1.54 21.70
C LEU A 228 -11.98 -0.51 22.73
N GLU A 229 -11.17 0.47 23.13
CA GLU A 229 -11.60 1.61 23.94
C GLU A 229 -12.75 2.39 23.29
N GLU A 230 -12.67 2.69 21.99
CA GLU A 230 -13.77 3.37 21.28
C GLU A 230 -15.07 2.54 21.32
N LYS A 231 -14.98 1.22 21.14
CA LYS A 231 -16.14 0.32 21.25
C LYS A 231 -16.65 0.23 22.69
N ALA A 232 -15.76 0.24 23.67
CA ALA A 232 -16.05 0.26 25.11
C ALA A 232 -16.93 1.43 25.51
N GLU A 233 -16.52 2.62 25.09
CA GLU A 233 -17.15 3.88 25.46
C GLU A 233 -18.62 3.96 25.03
N ASN A 234 -19.00 3.16 24.02
CA ASN A 234 -20.37 3.07 23.51
C ASN A 234 -21.26 2.06 24.26
N ILE A 235 -20.73 1.33 25.25
CA ILE A 235 -21.47 0.34 26.04
C ILE A 235 -21.85 0.94 27.42
N GLU A 236 -23.14 0.91 27.76
CA GLU A 236 -23.77 1.67 28.87
C GLU A 236 -23.18 1.36 30.28
N ASN A 237 -22.42 0.26 30.44
CA ASN A 237 -21.81 -0.18 31.70
C ASN A 237 -20.35 -0.67 31.55
N ALA A 238 -19.59 -0.11 30.61
CA ALA A 238 -18.21 -0.53 30.46
C ALA A 238 -17.27 0.04 31.53
N THR A 239 -16.41 -0.81 32.11
CA THR A 239 -15.45 -0.44 33.16
C THR A 239 -14.03 -0.78 32.70
N ILE A 240 -13.06 0.13 32.85
CA ILE A 240 -11.67 -0.13 32.45
C ILE A 240 -10.90 -0.64 33.69
N PHE A 241 -10.15 -1.73 33.56
CA PHE A 241 -9.20 -2.22 34.57
C PHE A 241 -7.79 -2.19 33.97
N ALA A 242 -6.75 -2.25 34.77
CA ALA A 242 -5.42 -2.63 34.30
C ALA A 242 -5.00 -3.81 35.18
N GLU A 243 -4.79 -4.99 34.59
CA GLU A 243 -4.29 -6.15 35.32
C GLU A 243 -2.80 -6.28 34.98
N ALA A 244 -1.97 -6.35 36.01
CA ALA A 244 -0.58 -6.74 35.88
C ALA A 244 -0.50 -8.27 35.79
N ASP A 245 -0.80 -8.84 34.62
CA ASP A 245 -0.49 -10.24 34.33
C ASP A 245 0.74 -10.33 33.41
N ASN A 246 1.68 -11.19 33.80
CA ASN A 246 3.02 -11.39 33.20
C ASN A 246 2.97 -12.00 31.78
N TYR A 247 2.38 -11.32 30.79
CA TYR A 247 2.45 -11.74 29.39
C TYR A 247 3.13 -10.65 28.55
N GLU A 248 4.21 -11.05 27.89
CA GLU A 248 5.19 -10.14 27.28
C GLU A 248 4.73 -9.47 25.97
N ASN A 249 3.54 -9.76 25.42
CA ASN A 249 2.97 -9.05 24.25
C ASN A 249 1.46 -9.36 24.13
N GLY A 250 0.58 -8.36 24.14
CA GLY A 250 -0.84 -8.52 23.78
C GLY A 250 -1.83 -7.45 24.30
N ALA A 251 -2.92 -7.23 23.54
CA ALA A 251 -4.06 -6.40 23.94
C ALA A 251 -5.21 -7.27 24.49
N TYR A 252 -6.02 -6.81 25.45
CA TYR A 252 -7.03 -7.68 26.09
C TYR A 252 -8.38 -7.01 26.40
N LEU A 253 -9.46 -7.80 26.33
CA LEU A 253 -10.86 -7.40 26.54
C LEU A 253 -11.53 -8.38 27.51
N GLN A 254 -12.22 -7.94 28.57
CA GLN A 254 -12.89 -8.86 29.52
C GLN A 254 -14.38 -8.56 29.75
N ILE A 255 -15.29 -9.37 29.23
CA ILE A 255 -16.74 -9.24 29.32
C ILE A 255 -17.28 -9.90 30.60
N PHE A 256 -18.05 -9.19 31.44
CA PHE A 256 -18.70 -9.74 32.64
C PHE A 256 -20.22 -9.55 32.59
N ASN A 257 -21.04 -10.56 32.91
CA ASN A 257 -22.51 -10.48 33.16
C ASN A 257 -23.16 -9.07 32.96
N ASP A 258 -23.56 -8.74 31.72
CA ASP A 258 -24.23 -7.50 31.28
C ASP A 258 -23.41 -6.17 31.32
N ASN A 259 -22.12 -6.22 31.68
CA ASN A 259 -21.16 -5.10 31.75
C ASN A 259 -19.82 -5.46 31.04
N ILE A 260 -19.45 -4.76 29.98
CA ILE A 260 -18.22 -5.07 29.22
C ILE A 260 -17.03 -4.38 29.87
N ARG A 261 -16.09 -5.12 30.44
CA ARG A 261 -14.89 -4.53 31.06
C ARG A 261 -13.72 -4.56 30.07
N TYR A 262 -12.90 -3.51 30.03
CA TYR A 262 -11.75 -3.40 29.15
C TYR A 262 -10.51 -3.34 30.00
N LEU A 263 -9.38 -3.83 29.48
CA LEU A 263 -8.13 -3.64 30.20
C LEU A 263 -7.01 -3.13 29.30
N VAL A 264 -6.22 -2.20 29.83
CA VAL A 264 -5.04 -1.64 29.16
C VAL A 264 -3.82 -2.11 29.94
N CYS A 265 -2.78 -2.58 29.23
CA CYS A 265 -1.51 -2.95 29.85
C CYS A 265 -0.95 -1.73 30.59
N ALA A 266 -0.81 -1.82 31.92
CA ALA A 266 -0.13 -0.83 32.73
C ALA A 266 1.33 -1.22 32.88
N THR A 267 2.21 -0.28 32.57
CA THR A 267 3.65 -0.33 32.84
C THR A 267 3.93 -0.64 34.32
N GLU A 268 4.80 -1.62 34.55
CA GLU A 268 5.72 -1.95 35.68
C GLU A 268 5.41 -1.65 37.16
N THR A 269 4.35 -0.93 37.53
CA THR A 269 4.11 -0.59 38.93
C THR A 269 3.01 -1.49 39.48
N GLY A 270 3.40 -2.61 40.10
CA GLY A 270 2.50 -3.61 40.68
C GLY A 270 1.61 -3.13 41.83
N GLU A 271 0.69 -2.20 41.59
CA GLU A 271 -0.49 -1.91 42.41
C GLU A 271 -1.74 -1.81 41.53
N ASP A 272 -2.78 -2.58 41.88
CA ASP A 272 -4.09 -2.54 41.22
C ASP A 272 -4.75 -1.16 41.43
N VAL A 273 -5.05 -0.43 40.34
CA VAL A 273 -5.87 0.78 40.38
C VAL A 273 -7.08 0.60 39.45
N GLU A 274 -8.28 0.49 40.03
CA GLU A 274 -9.55 0.46 39.31
C GLU A 274 -9.82 1.87 38.73
N VAL A 275 -10.01 2.00 37.41
CA VAL A 275 -10.31 3.29 36.74
C VAL A 275 -11.67 3.22 36.04
N THR A 276 -12.68 3.80 36.66
CA THR A 276 -14.07 3.83 36.20
C THR A 276 -14.32 5.02 35.25
N ASN A 277 -14.94 4.76 34.09
CA ASN A 277 -15.20 5.80 33.08
C ASN A 277 -16.21 6.85 33.56
N PRO A 278 -16.03 8.16 33.27
CA PRO A 278 -16.95 9.20 33.72
C PRO A 278 -18.39 8.98 33.23
N THR A 279 -19.38 9.20 34.08
CA THR A 279 -20.80 9.11 33.75
C THR A 279 -21.44 10.48 33.63
N VAL A 280 -22.46 10.62 32.77
CA VAL A 280 -23.26 11.85 32.67
C VAL A 280 -24.73 11.52 32.38
N GLU A 281 -25.62 12.03 33.23
CA GLU A 281 -27.06 11.96 33.05
C GLU A 281 -27.64 13.36 32.87
N THR A 282 -28.48 13.55 31.84
CA THR A 282 -29.28 14.78 31.72
C THR A 282 -30.53 14.64 32.57
N LEU A 283 -30.58 15.42 33.66
CA LEU A 283 -31.69 15.43 34.60
C LEU A 283 -32.82 16.34 34.12
N GLU A 284 -34.01 16.20 34.71
CA GLU A 284 -35.13 17.13 34.48
C GLU A 284 -34.75 18.57 34.89
N ASN A 285 -35.25 19.55 34.13
CA ASN A 285 -34.85 20.94 34.26
C ASN A 285 -35.24 21.50 35.63
N GLY A 286 -34.51 22.52 36.09
CA GLY A 286 -34.84 23.31 37.27
C GLY A 286 -35.95 24.32 36.99
N GLU A 287 -35.86 25.49 37.62
CA GLU A 287 -36.84 26.56 37.39
C GLU A 287 -36.81 27.08 35.95
N VAL A 288 -38.00 27.33 35.40
CA VAL A 288 -38.19 27.92 34.07
C VAL A 288 -38.96 29.23 34.21
N TRP A 289 -38.41 30.31 33.66
CA TRP A 289 -39.00 31.64 33.54
C TRP A 289 -39.49 31.89 32.10
N ALA A 290 -40.04 33.08 31.83
CA ALA A 290 -40.46 33.43 30.46
C ALA A 290 -39.29 33.57 29.48
N ASP A 291 -38.09 33.90 29.97
CA ASP A 291 -36.90 34.19 29.16
C ASP A 291 -35.61 33.51 29.65
N ALA A 292 -35.72 32.58 30.61
CA ALA A 292 -34.59 31.83 31.15
C ALA A 292 -35.01 30.44 31.66
N ALA A 293 -34.07 29.50 31.76
CA ALA A 293 -34.29 28.18 32.34
C ALA A 293 -33.02 27.64 32.99
N THR A 294 -33.14 26.95 34.12
CA THR A 294 -32.04 26.21 34.74
C THR A 294 -31.97 24.80 34.17
N LEU A 295 -30.86 24.44 33.54
CA LEU A 295 -30.58 23.09 33.05
C LEU A 295 -29.79 22.31 34.12
N ARG A 296 -29.99 20.99 34.22
CA ARG A 296 -29.42 20.17 35.29
C ARG A 296 -28.84 18.87 34.73
N MET A 297 -27.75 18.42 35.32
CA MET A 297 -27.12 17.13 35.04
C MET A 297 -26.62 16.50 36.34
N SER A 298 -26.52 15.18 36.33
CA SER A 298 -25.65 14.43 37.25
C SER A 298 -24.43 14.01 36.47
N TYR A 299 -23.26 14.09 37.06
CA TYR A 299 -22.02 13.61 36.47
C TYR A 299 -21.19 12.91 37.54
N ASP A 300 -20.39 11.96 37.09
CA ASP A 300 -19.38 11.31 37.91
C ASP A 300 -18.10 11.31 37.11
N PHE A 301 -17.06 12.03 37.54
CA PHE A 301 -15.74 11.92 36.90
C PHE A 301 -14.94 10.73 37.39
N ASN A 302 -15.47 9.99 38.38
CA ASN A 302 -14.88 8.77 38.89
C ASN A 302 -13.41 9.01 39.27
N ASP A 303 -12.48 8.26 38.69
CA ASP A 303 -11.05 8.31 39.00
C ASP A 303 -10.32 9.47 38.30
N TYR A 304 -11.04 10.25 37.48
CA TYR A 304 -10.50 11.45 36.84
C TYR A 304 -10.57 12.63 37.83
N ALA A 305 -9.41 13.20 38.13
CA ALA A 305 -9.27 14.28 39.12
C ALA A 305 -10.13 15.52 38.82
N TYR A 306 -10.44 15.78 37.54
CA TYR A 306 -11.33 16.86 37.11
C TYR A 306 -11.89 16.61 35.70
N GLY A 307 -13.00 17.27 35.39
CA GLY A 307 -13.50 17.38 34.02
C GLY A 307 -14.27 18.69 33.81
N GLU A 308 -14.73 18.93 32.60
CA GLU A 308 -15.52 20.09 32.24
C GLU A 308 -16.96 19.67 31.95
N THR A 309 -17.94 20.38 32.45
CA THR A 309 -19.35 20.16 32.13
C THR A 309 -19.91 21.33 31.33
N ARG A 310 -20.90 21.07 30.47
CA ARG A 310 -21.71 22.10 29.81
C ARG A 310 -23.06 21.56 29.36
N PHE A 311 -23.97 22.44 28.95
CA PHE A 311 -25.24 22.06 28.34
C PHE A 311 -25.31 22.47 26.87
N LYS A 312 -25.88 21.61 26.04
CA LYS A 312 -26.38 21.97 24.71
C LYS A 312 -27.89 22.13 24.76
N TRP A 313 -28.40 23.15 24.09
CA TRP A 313 -29.84 23.40 23.97
C TRP A 313 -30.22 23.95 22.61
N ARG A 314 -31.44 23.65 22.15
CA ARG A 314 -32.00 24.18 20.90
C ARG A 314 -33.50 24.35 21.01
N LYS A 315 -34.08 25.23 20.20
CA LYS A 315 -35.52 25.17 19.94
C LYS A 315 -35.82 23.82 19.28
N GLU A 316 -36.96 23.21 19.58
CA GLU A 316 -37.41 21.96 18.93
C GLU A 316 -37.22 22.05 17.40
N ASN A 317 -36.46 21.09 16.82
CA ASN A 317 -36.03 21.05 15.42
C ASN A 317 -35.12 22.21 14.92
N GLY A 318 -34.45 22.92 15.83
CA GLY A 318 -33.51 24.00 15.53
C GLY A 318 -32.03 23.57 15.56
N THR A 319 -31.13 24.56 15.51
CA THR A 319 -29.68 24.37 15.66
C THR A 319 -29.29 24.37 17.14
N TRP A 320 -28.35 23.50 17.52
CA TRP A 320 -27.80 23.44 18.88
C TRP A 320 -26.95 24.67 19.21
N SER A 321 -27.33 25.35 20.28
CA SER A 321 -26.50 26.28 21.05
C SER A 321 -25.86 25.52 22.22
N ALA A 322 -24.74 26.02 22.76
CA ALA A 322 -24.07 25.45 23.92
C ALA A 322 -23.77 26.53 24.96
N THR A 323 -23.74 26.15 26.23
CA THR A 323 -23.13 26.95 27.28
C THR A 323 -21.60 26.83 27.23
N GLY A 324 -20.91 27.66 28.02
CA GLY A 324 -19.47 27.56 28.18
C GLY A 324 -19.09 26.26 28.91
N TRP A 325 -17.86 25.81 28.72
CA TRP A 325 -17.32 24.73 29.56
C TRP A 325 -17.06 25.27 30.97
N SER A 326 -17.50 24.51 31.97
CA SER A 326 -17.32 24.82 33.39
C SER A 326 -16.55 23.67 34.04
N SER A 327 -15.37 23.94 34.59
CA SER A 327 -14.58 22.92 35.29
C SER A 327 -15.31 22.46 36.54
N GLN A 328 -15.38 21.15 36.73
CA GLN A 328 -16.07 20.46 37.81
C GLN A 328 -15.13 19.40 38.40
N TYR A 329 -15.33 19.07 39.68
CA TYR A 329 -14.45 18.17 40.44
C TYR A 329 -15.31 17.18 41.22
N GLY A 330 -14.89 15.90 41.27
CA GLY A 330 -15.46 14.89 42.16
C GLY A 330 -16.29 13.81 41.47
N ALA A 331 -16.59 12.78 42.27
CA ALA A 331 -17.43 11.65 41.92
C ALA A 331 -18.88 11.85 42.42
N ASP A 332 -19.85 11.50 41.58
CA ASP A 332 -21.31 11.57 41.83
C ASP A 332 -21.84 12.96 42.30
N ASP A 333 -21.73 14.00 41.47
CA ASP A 333 -22.22 15.35 41.78
C ASP A 333 -23.17 15.91 40.71
N ASN A 334 -23.90 16.96 41.06
CA ASN A 334 -24.89 17.61 40.22
C ASN A 334 -24.41 18.99 39.76
N TYR A 335 -24.42 19.22 38.45
CA TYR A 335 -24.17 20.54 37.87
C TYR A 335 -25.45 21.15 37.31
N SER A 336 -25.59 22.47 37.47
CA SER A 336 -26.71 23.21 36.92
C SER A 336 -26.29 24.56 36.41
N GLU A 337 -26.89 25.00 35.32
CA GLU A 337 -26.55 26.26 34.68
C GLU A 337 -27.83 26.99 34.21
N LEU A 338 -27.84 28.32 34.37
CA LEU A 338 -28.93 29.18 33.94
C LEU A 338 -28.69 29.65 32.50
N ILE A 339 -29.56 29.26 31.57
CA ILE A 339 -29.59 29.85 30.23
C ILE A 339 -30.59 31.01 30.18
N THR A 340 -30.21 32.13 29.57
CA THR A 340 -31.05 33.34 29.45
C THR A 340 -31.21 33.75 27.98
N GLY A 341 -32.17 34.63 27.69
CA GLY A 341 -32.42 35.13 26.33
C GLY A 341 -33.18 34.15 25.44
N ILE A 342 -33.80 33.12 26.02
CA ILE A 342 -34.69 32.19 25.32
C ILE A 342 -36.08 32.80 25.15
N ARG A 343 -36.84 32.33 24.16
CA ARG A 343 -38.13 32.92 23.81
C ARG A 343 -39.24 32.37 24.69
N ARG A 344 -40.12 33.25 25.17
CA ARG A 344 -41.38 32.88 25.85
C ARG A 344 -42.28 32.01 24.97
N ASN A 345 -43.07 31.15 25.60
CA ASN A 345 -44.03 30.22 24.98
C ASN A 345 -43.40 29.34 23.89
N THR A 346 -42.24 28.74 24.17
CA THR A 346 -41.47 27.92 23.22
C THR A 346 -40.94 26.65 23.88
N THR A 347 -41.03 25.52 23.17
CA THR A 347 -40.42 24.24 23.56
C THR A 347 -38.95 24.19 23.14
N TYR A 348 -38.10 23.76 24.05
CA TYR A 348 -36.67 23.58 23.88
C TYR A 348 -36.25 22.15 24.19
N GLU A 349 -35.26 21.64 23.45
CA GLU A 349 -34.54 20.40 23.72
C GLU A 349 -33.18 20.75 24.33
N TYR A 350 -32.70 19.96 25.29
CA TYR A 350 -31.38 20.10 25.88
C TYR A 350 -30.76 18.76 26.25
N LYS A 351 -29.43 18.74 26.35
CA LYS A 351 -28.64 17.61 26.83
C LYS A 351 -27.37 18.09 27.54
N ALA A 352 -26.96 17.32 28.54
CA ALA A 352 -25.72 17.50 29.28
C ALA A 352 -24.53 17.02 28.44
N GLN A 353 -23.38 17.64 28.65
CA GLN A 353 -22.10 17.17 28.13
C GLN A 353 -21.04 17.27 29.22
N ILE A 354 -20.13 16.30 29.22
CA ILE A 354 -18.89 16.36 29.98
C ILE A 354 -17.69 16.19 29.05
N LYS A 355 -16.55 16.71 29.45
CA LYS A 355 -15.26 16.58 28.78
C LYS A 355 -14.21 16.24 29.81
N TYR A 356 -13.45 15.18 29.56
CA TYR A 356 -12.42 14.64 30.44
C TYR A 356 -11.33 14.09 29.53
N ASP A 357 -10.06 14.29 29.89
CA ASP A 357 -8.91 13.79 29.13
C ASP A 357 -9.03 13.94 27.59
N SER A 358 -9.41 15.14 27.14
CA SER A 358 -9.67 15.46 25.73
C SER A 358 -10.84 14.73 25.03
N LYS A 359 -11.54 13.80 25.69
CA LYS A 359 -12.74 13.08 25.24
C LYS A 359 -14.04 13.81 25.63
N ASN A 360 -15.14 13.63 24.89
CA ASN A 360 -16.45 14.24 25.19
C ASN A 360 -17.53 13.18 25.34
N LYS A 361 -18.38 13.28 26.37
CA LYS A 361 -19.54 12.39 26.59
C LYS A 361 -20.83 13.21 26.70
N GLU A 362 -21.93 12.72 26.14
CA GLU A 362 -23.24 13.40 26.15
C GLU A 362 -24.31 12.58 26.89
N GLY A 363 -25.19 13.27 27.62
CA GLY A 363 -26.39 12.66 28.21
C GLY A 363 -27.59 12.61 27.25
N LYS A 364 -28.65 11.89 27.65
CA LYS A 364 -29.90 11.75 26.88
C LYS A 364 -30.60 13.11 26.68
N THR A 365 -31.30 13.28 25.56
CA THR A 365 -32.01 14.55 25.28
C THR A 365 -33.31 14.65 26.09
N LYS A 366 -33.52 15.81 26.72
CA LYS A 366 -34.72 16.19 27.48
C LYS A 366 -35.37 17.45 26.89
N THR A 367 -36.62 17.72 27.25
CA THR A 367 -37.37 18.90 26.77
C THR A 367 -37.92 19.75 27.91
N PHE A 368 -38.05 21.06 27.68
CA PHE A 368 -38.75 21.97 28.59
C PHE A 368 -39.52 23.06 27.81
N TYR A 369 -40.51 23.68 28.46
CA TYR A 369 -41.37 24.71 27.85
C TYR A 369 -41.36 26.02 28.65
N THR A 370 -41.05 27.14 28.00
CA THR A 370 -41.05 28.48 28.63
C THR A 370 -42.48 29.03 28.73
N GLY A 371 -43.07 29.01 29.92
CA GLY A 371 -44.44 29.53 30.15
C GLY A 371 -44.54 31.06 30.29
N ASN A 372 -45.62 31.54 30.93
CA ASN A 372 -45.88 32.96 31.19
C ASN A 372 -45.36 33.45 32.58
N LYS A 373 -44.25 32.91 33.10
CA LYS A 373 -43.64 33.34 34.39
C LYS A 373 -42.96 34.73 34.25
N GLU A 374 -42.65 35.41 35.36
CA GLU A 374 -41.90 36.70 35.34
C GLU A 374 -40.44 36.50 34.84
N SER A 375 -39.76 37.57 34.39
CA SER A 375 -38.35 37.52 33.92
C SER A 375 -37.34 37.41 35.07
N TYR A 376 -36.20 36.79 34.82
CA TYR A 376 -35.13 36.61 35.82
C TYR A 376 -34.44 37.95 36.20
N GLY A 377 -34.29 38.25 37.50
CA GLY A 377 -33.49 39.39 38.01
C GLY A 377 -34.22 40.63 38.55
N GLY A 378 -35.49 40.53 38.95
CA GLY A 378 -36.20 41.62 39.62
C GLY A 378 -35.89 41.74 41.12
N ASP A 379 -35.07 42.75 41.47
CA ASP A 379 -34.87 43.36 42.81
C ASP A 379 -33.68 42.88 43.69
N GLY A 380 -32.94 43.83 44.28
CA GLY A 380 -31.57 43.64 44.82
C GLY A 380 -31.40 43.56 46.34
N GLY A 381 -30.22 43.09 46.80
CA GLY A 381 -29.78 43.09 48.20
C GLY A 381 -28.29 42.76 48.40
N ARG A 382 -27.56 43.59 49.16
CA ARG A 382 -26.14 43.49 49.63
C ARG A 382 -26.05 42.83 51.01
N ILE A 383 -25.00 42.04 51.38
CA ILE A 383 -24.32 42.00 52.73
C ILE A 383 -22.86 41.39 52.71
N ASN A 384 -21.93 41.98 53.51
CA ASN A 384 -20.49 41.87 53.95
C ASN A 384 -19.53 40.60 53.93
N PRO A 385 -18.16 40.81 54.05
CA PRO A 385 -17.03 39.81 54.15
C PRO A 385 -16.58 39.48 55.63
N PRO A 386 -15.46 38.78 56.05
CA PRO A 386 -14.37 37.96 55.41
C PRO A 386 -13.95 36.61 56.13
N SER A 387 -13.24 35.64 55.48
CA SER A 387 -12.12 34.82 56.05
C SER A 387 -11.66 33.59 55.22
N ALA A 388 -10.31 33.42 55.11
CA ALA A 388 -9.51 32.17 54.96
C ALA A 388 -9.13 31.63 53.55
N ALA A 389 -7.94 32.01 53.06
CA ALA A 389 -7.10 31.18 52.19
C ALA A 389 -5.97 30.51 53.00
N ARG A 390 -5.69 29.21 52.79
CA ARG A 390 -4.65 28.40 53.47
C ARG A 390 -3.89 27.51 52.48
N LEU A 391 -2.57 27.35 52.60
CA LEU A 391 -1.82 26.34 51.84
C LEU A 391 -2.14 24.93 52.37
N VAL A 392 -2.36 23.97 51.48
CA VAL A 392 -2.80 22.60 51.79
C VAL A 392 -1.91 21.50 51.21
N GLY A 393 -1.01 21.82 50.28
CA GLY A 393 -0.12 20.85 49.65
C GLY A 393 1.12 21.48 49.04
N ALA A 394 2.21 20.71 48.97
CA ALA A 394 3.44 21.07 48.29
C ALA A 394 4.12 19.79 47.77
N GLU A 395 4.48 19.77 46.49
CA GLU A 395 5.06 18.60 45.82
C GLU A 395 6.21 18.99 44.89
N LYS A 396 7.26 18.18 44.83
CA LYS A 396 8.36 18.36 43.87
C LYS A 396 7.93 17.73 42.54
N THR A 397 7.83 18.53 41.49
CA THR A 397 7.45 18.04 40.16
C THR A 397 8.66 17.80 39.26
N SER A 398 9.80 18.43 39.55
CA SER A 398 11.08 18.16 38.87
C SER A 398 12.26 18.63 39.73
N ASN A 399 13.49 18.41 39.27
CA ASN A 399 14.69 18.86 39.99
C ASN A 399 14.76 20.37 40.25
N ASP A 400 14.06 21.20 39.47
CA ASP A 400 14.10 22.66 39.61
C ASP A 400 12.70 23.30 39.77
N THR A 401 11.64 22.53 40.00
CA THR A 401 10.26 23.06 40.09
C THR A 401 9.47 22.41 41.23
N MET A 402 8.71 23.23 41.94
CA MET A 402 7.83 22.81 43.04
C MET A 402 6.41 23.32 42.80
N TYR A 403 5.44 22.48 43.11
CA TYR A 403 4.01 22.77 43.00
C TYR A 403 3.42 23.03 44.40
N LEU A 404 2.73 24.15 44.58
CA LEU A 404 2.12 24.56 45.85
C LEU A 404 0.60 24.70 45.71
N THR A 405 -0.18 24.10 46.60
CA THR A 405 -1.66 24.11 46.55
C THR A 405 -2.27 24.96 47.66
N PHE A 406 -3.11 25.95 47.33
CA PHE A 406 -3.81 26.83 48.27
C PHE A 406 -5.33 26.61 48.23
N ARG A 407 -6.01 26.53 49.38
CA ARG A 407 -7.48 26.42 49.54
C ARG A 407 -8.09 27.69 50.11
N ASN A 408 -9.11 28.23 49.46
CA ASN A 408 -9.99 29.28 49.98
C ASN A 408 -11.27 28.65 50.54
N THR A 409 -11.65 28.98 51.77
CA THR A 409 -12.90 28.52 52.41
C THR A 409 -13.89 29.66 52.66
N GLY A 410 -13.64 30.83 52.06
CA GLY A 410 -14.50 32.00 52.12
C GLY A 410 -15.46 32.05 50.93
N ASP A 411 -16.50 32.87 51.09
CA ASP A 411 -17.64 33.07 50.18
C ASP A 411 -17.35 33.99 48.98
N ASN A 412 -16.07 34.22 48.67
CA ASN A 412 -15.64 35.11 47.61
C ASN A 412 -14.31 34.64 47.01
N THR A 413 -14.13 34.85 45.71
CA THR A 413 -12.84 34.61 45.02
C THR A 413 -11.78 35.58 45.52
N ILE A 414 -10.59 35.08 45.86
CA ILE A 414 -9.46 35.87 46.36
C ILE A 414 -8.47 36.11 45.21
N HIS A 415 -8.18 37.38 44.90
CA HIS A 415 -7.17 37.76 43.92
C HIS A 415 -5.88 38.23 44.63
N PHE A 416 -4.74 37.59 44.36
CA PHE A 416 -3.44 38.04 44.85
C PHE A 416 -2.87 39.12 43.92
N GLY A 417 -3.01 40.37 44.33
CA GLY A 417 -2.21 41.48 43.78
C GLY A 417 -0.90 41.63 44.54
N ASP A 418 0.23 41.60 43.81
CA ASP A 418 1.60 41.92 44.25
C ASP A 418 2.04 41.26 45.58
N SER A 419 1.88 39.94 45.70
CA SER A 419 2.36 39.18 46.88
C SER A 419 3.82 38.78 46.73
N VAL A 420 4.62 38.97 47.78
CA VAL A 420 6.07 38.71 47.79
C VAL A 420 6.35 37.46 48.62
N VAL A 421 6.85 36.39 48.01
CA VAL A 421 7.22 35.14 48.71
C VAL A 421 8.73 35.16 48.99
N ALA A 422 9.14 34.87 50.23
CA ALA A 422 10.55 34.72 50.61
C ALA A 422 10.90 33.26 50.88
N PHE A 423 12.13 32.85 50.57
CA PHE A 423 12.62 31.50 50.83
C PHE A 423 13.73 31.53 51.87
N TYR A 424 13.82 30.48 52.67
CA TYR A 424 14.85 30.32 53.70
C TYR A 424 15.36 28.88 53.70
N LYS A 425 16.68 28.67 53.54
CA LYS A 425 17.34 27.36 53.67
C LYS A 425 17.97 27.28 55.06
N GLU A 426 17.58 26.29 55.87
CA GLU A 426 18.28 25.95 57.11
C GLU A 426 18.58 24.46 57.11
N GLU A 427 19.86 24.13 57.21
CA GLU A 427 20.34 22.77 57.38
C GLU A 427 20.12 22.36 58.85
N ILE A 428 19.07 21.59 59.13
CA ILE A 428 18.80 21.11 60.49
C ILE A 428 19.21 19.64 60.58
N GLN A 429 20.41 19.39 61.11
CA GLN A 429 20.87 18.02 61.35
C GLN A 429 20.23 17.40 62.60
N ASN A 430 19.78 16.15 62.47
CA ASN A 430 19.44 15.20 63.54
C ASN A 430 18.26 15.53 64.49
N LYS A 431 17.01 15.50 64.00
CA LYS A 431 15.81 15.31 64.84
C LYS A 431 14.74 14.46 64.15
N THR A 432 14.02 13.64 64.93
CA THR A 432 12.96 12.73 64.46
C THR A 432 11.55 13.34 64.61
N TYR A 433 10.58 12.79 63.87
CA TYR A 433 9.18 13.23 63.76
C TYR A 433 8.45 13.45 65.10
N GLU A 434 8.85 12.76 66.17
CA GLU A 434 8.22 12.84 67.50
C GLU A 434 8.51 14.16 68.27
N ASP A 435 9.49 14.96 67.85
CA ASP A 435 9.85 16.23 68.51
C ASP A 435 8.86 17.40 68.22
N TRP A 436 7.82 17.18 67.42
CA TRP A 436 7.08 18.25 66.72
C TRP A 436 5.68 18.57 67.27
N SER A 437 5.23 17.88 68.31
CA SER A 437 3.94 18.17 68.94
C SER A 437 4.05 19.16 70.11
N SER A 438 4.53 20.37 69.88
CA SER A 438 4.12 21.49 70.76
C SER A 438 4.30 22.85 70.10
N THR A 439 3.25 23.65 70.26
CA THR A 439 3.21 25.08 70.01
C THR A 439 4.43 25.79 70.62
N THR A 440 5.03 26.69 69.83
CA THR A 440 6.06 27.70 70.15
C THR A 440 7.51 27.34 69.78
N LEU A 441 7.88 27.55 68.52
CA LEU A 441 9.26 27.85 68.16
C LEU A 441 9.40 29.36 67.93
N GLY A 442 10.18 30.01 68.78
CA GLY A 442 10.57 31.41 68.62
C GLY A 442 11.58 31.54 67.50
N ILE A 443 11.09 31.73 66.27
CA ILE A 443 11.93 32.10 65.13
C ILE A 443 12.09 33.62 65.14
N GLY A 444 13.32 34.11 65.32
CA GLY A 444 13.64 35.54 65.35
C GLY A 444 13.43 36.22 63.97
N PRO A 445 13.24 37.54 63.93
CA PRO A 445 12.70 38.24 62.75
C PRO A 445 13.78 38.70 61.75
N SER A 446 14.83 37.93 61.45
CA SER A 446 15.85 38.38 60.48
C SER A 446 16.17 37.35 59.39
N PRO A 447 15.89 37.66 58.11
CA PRO A 447 16.26 36.82 57.00
C PRO A 447 17.78 36.86 56.79
N ILE A 448 18.43 35.69 56.79
CA ILE A 448 19.81 35.55 56.32
C ILE A 448 19.74 35.04 54.87
N GLY A 449 19.81 35.98 53.92
CA GLY A 449 20.43 35.73 52.61
C GLY A 449 19.60 35.27 51.40
N GLY A 450 18.27 35.12 51.46
CA GLY A 450 17.46 34.81 50.27
C GLY A 450 16.96 36.07 49.53
N GLU A 451 17.07 36.12 48.19
CA GLU A 451 16.40 37.16 47.38
C GLU A 451 14.88 36.93 47.38
N TRP A 452 14.12 38.02 47.55
CA TRP A 452 12.65 37.99 47.43
C TRP A 452 12.25 37.81 45.97
N LYS A 453 11.38 36.83 45.66
CA LYS A 453 10.86 36.62 44.31
C LYS A 453 9.33 36.62 44.29
N SER A 454 8.75 37.36 43.34
CA SER A 454 7.30 37.44 43.12
C SER A 454 6.86 36.39 42.09
N PRO A 455 5.74 35.69 42.28
CA PRO A 455 5.10 34.95 41.20
C PRO A 455 4.76 35.91 40.06
N THR A 456 5.05 35.52 38.81
CA THR A 456 4.85 36.36 37.62
C THR A 456 3.39 36.57 37.23
N ASN A 457 2.46 35.79 37.80
CA ASN A 457 1.04 35.81 37.46
C ASN A 457 0.16 36.21 38.66
N GLN A 458 -0.89 37.00 38.39
CA GLN A 458 -1.97 37.23 39.36
C GLN A 458 -2.70 35.91 39.62
N ILE A 459 -2.54 35.37 40.83
CA ILE A 459 -3.20 34.13 41.25
C ILE A 459 -4.60 34.48 41.77
N SER A 460 -5.62 33.77 41.31
CA SER A 460 -6.99 33.92 41.80
C SER A 460 -7.47 32.59 42.36
N ILE A 461 -7.79 32.54 43.67
CA ILE A 461 -8.37 31.34 44.29
C ILE A 461 -9.89 31.50 44.35
N PRO A 462 -10.67 30.68 43.62
CA PRO A 462 -12.12 30.76 43.62
C PRO A 462 -12.72 30.51 45.01
N GLU A 463 -13.95 30.99 45.23
CA GLU A 463 -14.74 30.72 46.46
C GLU A 463 -14.82 29.21 46.71
N ASN A 464 -14.56 28.78 47.95
CA ASN A 464 -14.52 27.37 48.35
C ASN A 464 -13.63 26.46 47.47
N GLY A 465 -12.64 27.03 46.78
CA GLY A 465 -11.80 26.32 45.82
C GLY A 465 -10.34 26.19 46.24
N GLU A 466 -9.63 25.24 45.61
CA GLU A 466 -8.18 25.13 45.68
C GLU A 466 -7.53 25.65 44.39
N THR A 467 -6.30 26.16 44.48
CA THR A 467 -5.52 26.60 43.33
C THR A 467 -4.06 26.25 43.55
N GLY A 468 -3.50 25.52 42.59
CA GLY A 468 -2.09 25.17 42.55
C GLY A 468 -1.26 26.23 41.84
N VAL A 469 -0.02 26.40 42.29
CA VAL A 469 0.95 27.34 41.71
C VAL A 469 2.29 26.64 41.60
N SER A 470 2.78 26.50 40.37
CA SER A 470 4.15 26.07 40.11
C SER A 470 5.11 27.22 40.33
N ILE A 471 6.18 26.97 41.06
CA ILE A 471 7.30 27.89 41.23
C ILE A 471 8.55 27.20 40.68
N SER A 472 9.15 27.80 39.65
CA SER A 472 10.38 27.32 39.03
C SER A 472 11.59 28.07 39.58
N PHE A 473 12.65 27.33 39.87
CA PHE A 473 13.92 27.84 40.38
C PHE A 473 14.94 27.96 39.23
N SER A 474 15.91 28.86 39.37
CA SER A 474 16.99 29.00 38.37
C SER A 474 18.11 28.00 38.70
N PRO A 475 18.80 27.40 37.73
CA PRO A 475 19.76 26.30 37.96
C PRO A 475 21.01 26.67 38.80
N THR A 476 21.19 27.93 39.16
CA THR A 476 22.24 28.40 40.09
C THR A 476 21.80 28.44 41.55
N ASP A 477 20.50 28.29 41.83
CA ASP A 477 19.91 28.33 43.16
C ASP A 477 19.75 26.88 43.68
N ALA A 478 20.63 26.46 44.61
CA ALA A 478 20.64 25.20 45.38
C ALA A 478 19.97 23.97 44.74
N LYS A 479 20.77 23.08 44.14
CA LYS A 479 20.36 21.73 43.75
C LYS A 479 19.86 20.95 44.98
N PHE A 480 18.76 20.21 44.82
CA PHE A 480 18.22 19.32 45.86
C PHE A 480 19.08 18.05 45.89
N ASP A 481 20.15 18.05 46.68
CA ASP A 481 20.97 16.86 46.91
C ASP A 481 20.26 15.90 47.89
N GLN A 482 20.54 14.60 47.75
CA GLN A 482 19.90 13.50 48.48
C GLN A 482 20.02 13.68 50.01
N GLY A 483 18.89 13.69 50.73
CA GLY A 483 18.83 13.63 52.19
C GLY A 483 18.77 14.96 52.98
N GLU A 484 18.55 16.11 52.33
CA GLU A 484 18.39 17.41 53.03
C GLU A 484 16.92 17.79 53.33
N PHE A 485 16.68 18.42 54.49
CA PHE A 485 15.38 18.98 54.89
C PHE A 485 15.24 20.45 54.44
N PHE A 486 14.06 20.85 53.97
CA PHE A 486 13.76 22.23 53.56
C PHE A 486 12.58 22.83 54.35
N VAL A 487 12.68 24.12 54.72
CA VAL A 487 11.63 24.86 55.45
C VAL A 487 11.19 26.07 54.62
N TYR A 488 9.88 26.33 54.50
CA TYR A 488 9.36 27.44 53.69
C TYR A 488 8.55 28.43 54.53
N LYS A 489 8.66 29.74 54.22
CA LYS A 489 7.88 30.81 54.86
C LYS A 489 7.20 31.69 53.80
N ALA A 490 5.88 31.84 53.87
CA ALA A 490 5.15 32.77 53.00
C ALA A 490 4.66 33.99 53.77
N GLU A 491 4.86 35.19 53.21
CA GLU A 491 4.35 36.45 53.77
C GLU A 491 3.39 37.10 52.77
N PHE A 492 2.18 37.45 53.22
CA PHE A 492 1.12 38.02 52.38
C PHE A 492 1.07 39.55 52.51
N SER A 493 0.58 40.24 51.47
CA SER A 493 0.52 41.72 51.40
C SER A 493 -0.33 42.39 52.50
N ASN A 494 -1.12 41.62 53.24
CA ASN A 494 -1.88 42.07 54.41
C ASN A 494 -1.11 41.92 55.75
N GLY A 495 0.18 41.54 55.71
CA GLY A 495 1.03 41.35 56.89
C GLY A 495 0.85 40.02 57.63
N THR A 496 0.08 39.07 57.08
CA THR A 496 -0.09 37.74 57.67
C THR A 496 1.11 36.85 57.34
N GLN A 497 1.70 36.23 58.36
CA GLN A 497 2.85 35.32 58.22
C GLN A 497 2.43 33.90 58.55
N ASN A 498 2.64 32.95 57.63
CA ASN A 498 2.46 31.52 57.88
C ASN A 498 3.77 30.77 57.59
N ILE A 499 4.09 29.78 58.43
CA ILE A 499 5.34 28.97 58.39
C ILE A 499 4.93 27.51 58.15
N TYR A 500 5.57 26.82 57.20
CA TYR A 500 5.22 25.46 56.80
C TYR A 500 6.46 24.55 56.66
N PHE A 501 6.27 23.25 56.86
CA PHE A 501 7.33 22.23 56.84
C PHE A 501 6.92 21.07 55.91
N VAL A 502 7.83 20.56 55.10
CA VAL A 502 7.59 19.43 54.17
C VAL A 502 8.74 18.42 54.30
N ASN A 503 8.42 17.13 54.43
CA ASN A 503 9.37 16.01 54.41
C ASN A 503 9.29 15.34 53.01
N VAL A 504 10.43 15.01 52.41
CA VAL A 504 10.50 14.29 51.13
C VAL A 504 11.32 13.03 51.37
N GLU A 505 10.68 11.86 51.33
CA GLU A 505 11.34 10.56 51.41
C GLU A 505 11.28 9.87 50.04
N THR A 506 12.40 9.28 49.58
CA THR A 506 12.45 8.40 48.39
C THR A 506 13.24 7.15 48.75
N THR A 507 12.72 5.97 48.39
CA THR A 507 13.35 4.66 48.58
C THR A 507 14.11 4.25 47.32
N ALA A 508 15.38 3.84 47.47
CA ALA A 508 16.24 3.40 46.36
C ALA A 508 16.19 1.88 46.16
N THR A 509 15.92 1.41 44.94
CA THR A 509 16.35 0.12 44.40
C THR A 509 17.69 0.31 43.66
N GLY A 510 18.52 -0.73 43.52
CA GLY A 510 19.82 -0.65 42.84
C GLY A 510 19.74 -1.07 41.37
N ASN A 511 20.65 -0.57 40.53
CA ASN A 511 20.76 -0.84 39.09
C ASN A 511 20.82 -2.34 38.77
N THR A 512 20.04 -2.74 37.78
CA THR A 512 19.97 -4.05 37.14
C THR A 512 20.65 -3.96 35.78
N THR A 513 21.09 -5.09 35.22
CA THR A 513 21.77 -5.09 33.92
C THR A 513 20.75 -5.03 32.77
N PRO A 514 21.07 -4.38 31.64
CA PRO A 514 20.19 -4.39 30.46
C PRO A 514 19.83 -5.79 29.97
N ASN A 515 18.67 -5.94 29.34
CA ASN A 515 18.34 -7.19 28.65
C ASN A 515 19.22 -7.37 27.40
N SER A 516 19.39 -8.62 26.96
CA SER A 516 20.15 -8.90 25.75
C SER A 516 19.43 -8.32 24.52
N PRO A 517 20.14 -7.60 23.61
CA PRO A 517 19.52 -7.13 22.37
C PRO A 517 18.88 -8.26 21.57
N SER A 518 17.72 -8.01 20.97
CA SER A 518 16.87 -9.02 20.33
C SER A 518 16.30 -8.53 18.99
N ASN A 519 15.60 -9.42 18.27
CA ASN A 519 14.95 -9.11 16.99
C ASN A 519 15.89 -8.46 15.95
N PRO A 520 16.97 -9.16 15.53
CA PRO A 520 17.93 -8.62 14.58
C PRO A 520 17.28 -8.37 13.21
N SER A 521 17.63 -7.24 12.61
CA SER A 521 17.44 -6.98 11.18
C SER A 521 18.81 -6.68 10.56
N PRO A 522 19.24 -7.32 9.46
CA PRO A 522 18.61 -8.49 8.83
C PRO A 522 18.38 -9.63 9.82
N SER A 523 17.31 -10.42 9.62
CA SER A 523 17.03 -11.58 10.45
C SER A 523 18.17 -12.60 10.37
N ASP A 524 18.36 -13.39 11.42
CA ASP A 524 19.42 -14.40 11.43
C ASP A 524 19.24 -15.41 10.29
N GLY A 525 20.29 -15.59 9.49
CA GLY A 525 20.31 -16.42 8.29
C GLY A 525 19.69 -15.78 7.04
N ALA A 526 19.35 -14.49 7.04
CA ALA A 526 18.76 -13.82 5.88
C ALA A 526 19.71 -13.79 4.67
N THR A 527 19.13 -13.85 3.46
CA THR A 527 19.83 -13.52 2.20
C THR A 527 19.31 -12.19 1.69
N LEU A 528 20.21 -11.24 1.45
CA LEU A 528 19.92 -9.93 0.89
C LEU A 528 20.25 -9.94 -0.61
N SER A 529 19.44 -9.26 -1.43
CA SER A 529 19.81 -8.95 -2.82
C SER A 529 21.16 -8.20 -2.89
N GLU A 530 21.81 -8.25 -4.06
CA GLU A 530 23.13 -7.67 -4.26
C GLU A 530 23.20 -6.20 -3.77
N THR A 531 23.98 -5.95 -2.71
CA THR A 531 24.13 -4.62 -2.11
C THR A 531 25.53 -4.41 -1.55
N THR A 532 25.94 -3.13 -1.46
CA THR A 532 27.22 -2.73 -0.85
C THR A 532 27.08 -2.24 0.59
N SER A 533 25.85 -2.15 1.10
CA SER A 533 25.55 -1.68 2.46
C SER A 533 24.21 -2.21 2.95
N THR A 534 24.08 -2.44 4.26
CA THR A 534 22.80 -2.79 4.90
C THR A 534 22.63 -2.04 6.22
N THR A 535 21.39 -1.91 6.68
CA THR A 535 21.10 -1.37 8.02
C THR A 535 20.93 -2.53 9.00
N LEU A 536 21.73 -2.53 10.05
CA LEU A 536 21.57 -3.42 11.19
C LEU A 536 20.64 -2.76 12.22
N SER A 537 19.71 -3.51 12.78
CA SER A 537 18.91 -3.04 13.92
C SER A 537 18.60 -4.14 14.92
N VAL A 538 18.43 -3.75 16.18
CA VAL A 538 18.02 -4.63 17.29
C VAL A 538 17.07 -3.88 18.22
N ASN A 539 16.17 -4.60 18.87
CA ASN A 539 15.37 -4.11 19.97
C ASN A 539 16.14 -4.25 21.28
N VAL A 540 16.05 -3.26 22.17
CA VAL A 540 16.73 -3.23 23.47
C VAL A 540 15.76 -2.84 24.58
N SER A 541 16.01 -3.36 25.78
CA SER A 541 15.26 -2.99 26.99
C SER A 541 16.14 -3.06 28.22
N ASP A 542 15.80 -2.26 29.23
CA ASP A 542 16.48 -2.19 30.52
C ASP A 542 15.45 -2.29 31.66
N PRO A 543 15.60 -3.21 32.64
CA PRO A 543 14.60 -3.40 33.69
C PRO A 543 14.44 -2.25 34.69
N ASP A 544 15.33 -1.24 34.69
CA ASP A 544 15.16 -0.01 35.48
C ASP A 544 14.63 1.16 34.64
N GLY A 545 14.37 0.95 33.34
CA GLY A 545 13.92 1.97 32.41
C GLY A 545 15.03 2.93 31.97
N ASP A 546 16.30 2.56 32.17
CA ASP A 546 17.45 3.38 31.80
C ASP A 546 17.67 3.42 30.28
N SER A 547 18.16 4.57 29.80
CA SER A 547 18.55 4.72 28.39
C SER A 547 19.91 4.06 28.14
N MET A 548 20.06 3.37 27.01
CA MET A 548 21.25 2.61 26.67
C MET A 548 22.01 3.20 25.48
N ASN A 549 23.32 2.89 25.41
CA ASN A 549 24.10 2.97 24.18
C ASN A 549 24.26 1.57 23.60
N VAL A 550 23.94 1.39 22.33
CA VAL A 550 23.95 0.09 21.67
C VAL A 550 25.01 0.08 20.58
N SER A 551 26.02 -0.78 20.73
CA SER A 551 27.12 -0.91 19.78
C SER A 551 27.04 -2.22 19.01
N PHE A 552 27.25 -2.16 17.70
CA PHE A 552 27.20 -3.28 16.78
C PHE A 552 28.61 -3.66 16.34
N TYR A 553 28.88 -4.95 16.26
CA TYR A 553 30.21 -5.50 16.01
C TYR A 553 30.20 -6.53 14.89
N ASP A 554 31.26 -6.52 14.09
CA ASP A 554 31.59 -7.61 13.17
C ASP A 554 32.11 -8.79 14.02
N ALA A 555 31.38 -9.90 14.03
CA ALA A 555 31.73 -11.05 14.86
C ALA A 555 32.97 -11.81 14.37
N SER A 556 33.47 -11.51 13.16
CA SER A 556 34.66 -12.15 12.61
C SER A 556 35.95 -11.63 13.23
N ASP A 557 35.97 -10.36 13.67
CA ASP A 557 37.16 -9.71 14.23
C ASP A 557 36.90 -8.78 15.44
N ASP A 558 35.67 -8.75 15.95
CA ASP A 558 35.18 -7.90 17.04
C ASP A 558 35.36 -6.39 16.77
N SER A 559 35.48 -5.97 15.50
CA SER A 559 35.55 -4.56 15.15
C SER A 559 34.18 -3.89 15.24
N ILE A 560 34.17 -2.63 15.70
CA ILE A 560 32.92 -1.88 15.82
C ILE A 560 32.44 -1.41 14.45
N ILE A 561 31.20 -1.76 14.13
CA ILE A 561 30.50 -1.31 12.91
C ILE A 561 29.95 0.10 13.18
N GLY A 562 29.28 0.27 14.31
CA GLY A 562 28.72 1.56 14.74
C GLY A 562 28.10 1.50 16.14
N THR A 563 27.72 2.67 16.66
CA THR A 563 27.02 2.81 17.95
C THR A 563 25.85 3.77 17.78
N ASP A 564 24.70 3.36 18.31
CA ASP A 564 23.52 4.21 18.51
C ASP A 564 23.42 4.59 19.99
N SER A 565 23.25 5.88 20.30
CA SER A 565 23.43 6.41 21.66
C SER A 565 22.17 7.05 22.22
N GLY A 566 21.85 6.77 23.49
CA GLY A 566 20.66 7.30 24.16
C GLY A 566 19.37 6.66 23.67
N VAL A 567 19.44 5.39 23.29
CA VAL A 567 18.28 4.58 22.92
C VAL A 567 17.47 4.35 24.20
N ILE A 568 16.21 4.78 24.21
CA ILE A 568 15.33 4.61 25.37
C ILE A 568 15.00 3.13 25.58
N ASP A 569 14.62 2.76 26.80
CA ASP A 569 14.06 1.44 27.09
C ASP A 569 12.87 1.11 26.15
N GLY A 570 12.80 -0.12 25.68
CA GLY A 570 11.87 -0.61 24.66
C GLY A 570 12.14 -0.10 23.23
N GLY A 571 13.20 0.69 23.02
CA GLY A 571 13.54 1.26 21.71
C GLY A 571 14.23 0.29 20.75
N THR A 572 14.37 0.73 19.49
CA THR A 572 15.15 0.04 18.46
C THR A 572 16.42 0.82 18.18
N ALA A 573 17.57 0.18 18.34
CA ALA A 573 18.86 0.72 17.95
C ALA A 573 19.17 0.35 16.50
N SER A 574 19.81 1.23 15.72
CA SER A 574 20.21 0.91 14.35
C SER A 574 21.49 1.59 13.88
N VAL A 575 22.23 0.91 12.99
CA VAL A 575 23.45 1.43 12.34
C VAL A 575 23.56 0.92 10.90
N THR A 576 24.29 1.62 10.04
CA THR A 576 24.59 1.13 8.69
C THR A 576 25.93 0.40 8.66
N TRP A 577 25.95 -0.79 8.08
CA TRP A 577 27.17 -1.54 7.76
C TRP A 577 27.49 -1.40 6.27
N ASP A 578 28.53 -0.64 5.98
CA ASP A 578 29.01 -0.38 4.61
C ASP A 578 30.08 -1.39 4.16
N SER A 579 30.41 -1.35 2.86
CA SER A 579 31.49 -2.14 2.22
C SER A 579 31.23 -3.64 2.19
N LEU A 580 29.95 -4.01 2.10
CA LEU A 580 29.55 -5.39 1.86
C LEU A 580 29.93 -5.82 0.43
N SER A 581 30.16 -7.11 0.26
CA SER A 581 30.55 -7.75 -0.99
C SER A 581 29.55 -8.85 -1.33
N ALA A 582 29.13 -8.90 -2.58
CA ALA A 582 28.28 -9.97 -3.10
C ALA A 582 28.91 -11.36 -2.90
N GLY A 583 28.07 -12.39 -2.74
CA GLY A 583 28.46 -13.78 -2.49
C GLY A 583 29.14 -14.01 -1.13
N SER A 584 29.03 -13.07 -0.19
CA SER A 584 29.72 -13.11 1.11
C SER A 584 28.72 -13.17 2.26
N SER A 585 29.05 -13.97 3.27
CA SER A 585 28.32 -14.03 4.55
C SER A 585 28.98 -13.15 5.60
N TYR A 586 28.15 -12.51 6.41
CA TYR A 586 28.53 -11.57 7.46
C TYR A 586 27.92 -12.01 8.78
N ASP A 587 28.76 -12.09 9.82
CA ASP A 587 28.34 -12.42 11.18
C ASP A 587 28.46 -11.16 12.05
N TRP A 588 27.46 -10.88 12.89
CA TRP A 588 27.45 -9.69 13.76
C TRP A 588 26.73 -9.92 15.08
N TYR A 589 27.00 -9.07 16.06
CA TYR A 589 26.30 -9.04 17.34
C TYR A 589 26.19 -7.60 17.86
N ALA A 590 25.30 -7.38 18.83
CA ALA A 590 25.10 -6.08 19.46
C ALA A 590 25.35 -6.13 20.98
N VAL A 591 25.77 -5.01 21.55
CA VAL A 591 26.00 -4.82 22.99
C VAL A 591 25.22 -3.59 23.46
N ALA A 592 24.30 -3.78 24.40
CA ALA A 592 23.60 -2.69 25.09
C ALA A 592 24.32 -2.34 26.41
N ASP A 593 24.49 -1.05 26.68
CA ASP A 593 25.22 -0.50 27.84
C ASP A 593 24.44 0.70 28.42
N ASP A 594 23.95 0.60 29.66
CA ASP A 594 23.19 1.64 30.38
C ASP A 594 24.09 2.69 31.07
N GLY A 595 25.42 2.56 30.94
CA GLY A 595 26.42 3.39 31.60
C GLY A 595 26.93 2.83 32.93
N THR A 596 26.33 1.75 33.44
CA THR A 596 26.73 1.03 34.66
C THR A 596 27.11 -0.42 34.34
N ASP A 597 26.27 -1.13 33.61
CA ASP A 597 26.39 -2.54 33.21
C ASP A 597 26.09 -2.72 31.70
N SER A 598 26.47 -3.87 31.14
CA SER A 598 26.31 -4.13 29.70
C SER A 598 25.95 -5.59 29.39
N THR A 599 25.14 -5.81 28.35
CA THR A 599 24.72 -7.14 27.91
C THR A 599 24.93 -7.33 26.41
N THR A 600 25.41 -8.51 26.01
CA THR A 600 25.73 -8.87 24.62
C THR A 600 24.69 -9.85 24.07
N SER A 601 24.29 -9.67 22.81
CA SER A 601 23.38 -10.58 22.11
C SER A 601 24.03 -11.90 21.70
N SER A 602 23.23 -12.81 21.12
CA SER A 602 23.76 -13.87 20.27
C SER A 602 24.38 -13.29 19.00
N THR A 603 25.27 -14.06 18.36
CA THR A 603 25.75 -13.76 17.01
C THR A 603 24.67 -14.13 15.99
N TRP A 604 24.41 -13.24 15.06
CA TRP A 604 23.51 -13.42 13.93
C TRP A 604 24.28 -13.32 12.62
N SER A 605 23.73 -13.92 11.57
CA SER A 605 24.35 -13.98 10.25
C SER A 605 23.42 -13.48 9.16
N PHE A 606 23.97 -12.94 8.08
CA PHE A 606 23.26 -12.76 6.82
C PHE A 606 24.22 -12.96 5.64
N THR A 607 23.68 -13.24 4.46
CA THR A 607 24.46 -13.37 3.22
C THR A 607 24.01 -12.32 2.22
N VAL A 608 24.95 -11.75 1.46
CA VAL A 608 24.64 -10.89 0.31
C VAL A 608 24.72 -11.76 -0.93
N ASN A 609 23.62 -11.85 -1.67
CA ASN A 609 23.51 -12.59 -2.92
C ASN A 609 24.39 -11.98 -4.02
N THR A 610 24.82 -12.79 -4.98
CA THR A 610 25.41 -12.37 -6.24
C THR A 610 24.36 -12.53 -7.33
N ALA A 611 24.03 -11.45 -8.04
CA ALA A 611 23.04 -11.55 -9.10
C ALA A 611 23.42 -12.59 -10.17
N PRO A 612 22.44 -13.25 -10.81
CA PRO A 612 22.71 -14.28 -11.80
C PRO A 612 23.43 -13.68 -13.02
N ASP A 613 24.26 -14.46 -13.71
CA ASP A 613 24.88 -14.00 -14.96
C ASP A 613 23.78 -13.72 -16.01
N SER A 614 23.93 -12.64 -16.77
CA SER A 614 22.97 -12.31 -17.83
C SER A 614 22.82 -13.48 -18.83
N PRO A 615 21.59 -13.90 -19.20
CA PRO A 615 21.40 -15.05 -20.07
C PRO A 615 22.12 -14.93 -21.43
N THR A 616 22.76 -16.01 -21.87
CA THR A 616 23.60 -16.03 -23.07
C THR A 616 23.22 -17.13 -24.07
N ASN A 617 23.97 -17.23 -25.17
CA ASN A 617 23.84 -18.27 -26.19
C ASN A 617 22.39 -18.46 -26.72
N PRO A 618 21.78 -17.40 -27.30
CA PRO A 618 20.40 -17.45 -27.75
C PRO A 618 20.22 -18.48 -28.89
N SER A 619 19.11 -19.22 -28.84
CA SER A 619 18.56 -19.95 -29.97
C SER A 619 17.13 -19.48 -30.22
N PRO A 620 16.74 -19.10 -31.45
CA PRO A 620 17.59 -18.92 -32.62
C PRO A 620 18.75 -17.93 -32.34
N SER A 621 19.89 -18.16 -32.99
CA SER A 621 21.05 -17.25 -32.85
C SER A 621 20.66 -15.83 -33.28
N ASP A 622 21.22 -14.82 -32.65
CA ASP A 622 20.93 -13.43 -33.02
C ASP A 622 21.17 -13.17 -34.52
N GLY A 623 20.16 -12.59 -35.19
CA GLY A 623 20.10 -12.36 -36.63
C GLY A 623 19.79 -13.60 -37.47
N ALA A 624 19.34 -14.73 -36.89
CA ALA A 624 19.02 -15.94 -37.63
C ALA A 624 17.87 -15.71 -38.63
N VAL A 625 17.91 -16.42 -39.76
CA VAL A 625 16.81 -16.49 -40.72
C VAL A 625 16.23 -17.90 -40.72
N LEU A 626 14.98 -18.02 -40.31
CA LEU A 626 14.22 -19.29 -40.31
C LEU A 626 13.49 -19.48 -41.65
N SER A 627 13.11 -20.72 -41.95
CA SER A 627 12.43 -21.06 -43.21
C SER A 627 11.05 -20.39 -43.30
N SER A 628 10.62 -20.03 -44.51
CA SER A 628 9.24 -19.57 -44.76
C SER A 628 8.23 -20.65 -44.36
N GLY A 629 7.04 -20.22 -43.93
CA GLY A 629 6.00 -21.10 -43.38
C GLY A 629 6.21 -21.51 -41.92
N THR A 630 7.25 -21.01 -41.25
CA THR A 630 7.47 -21.25 -39.81
C THR A 630 6.47 -20.42 -38.99
N SER A 631 5.50 -21.08 -38.36
CA SER A 631 4.45 -20.44 -37.56
C SER A 631 4.75 -20.41 -36.05
N SER A 632 5.76 -21.17 -35.61
CA SER A 632 6.29 -21.15 -34.24
C SER A 632 7.76 -21.59 -34.20
N THR A 633 8.49 -21.17 -33.17
CA THR A 633 9.87 -21.59 -32.91
C THR A 633 10.13 -21.73 -31.41
N THR A 634 11.16 -22.48 -31.02
CA THR A 634 11.62 -22.55 -29.63
C THR A 634 12.69 -21.48 -29.41
N LEU A 635 12.49 -20.66 -28.38
CA LEU A 635 13.50 -19.74 -27.85
C LEU A 635 14.25 -20.45 -26.72
N SER A 636 15.57 -20.29 -26.65
CA SER A 636 16.35 -20.76 -25.51
C SER A 636 17.56 -19.89 -25.24
N VAL A 637 18.00 -19.88 -23.98
CA VAL A 637 19.23 -19.22 -23.50
C VAL A 637 19.91 -20.11 -22.46
N ASP A 638 21.23 -20.00 -22.38
CA ASP A 638 22.01 -20.61 -21.30
C ASP A 638 22.10 -19.62 -20.13
N VAL A 639 21.89 -20.12 -18.91
CA VAL A 639 21.89 -19.33 -17.67
C VAL A 639 22.86 -19.92 -16.66
N SER A 640 23.51 -19.04 -15.89
CA SER A 640 24.38 -19.41 -14.78
C SER A 640 24.21 -18.43 -13.65
N ASP A 641 24.36 -18.96 -12.45
CA ASP A 641 24.37 -18.18 -11.22
C ASP A 641 25.71 -18.41 -10.49
N PRO A 642 26.42 -17.35 -10.06
CA PRO A 642 27.69 -17.45 -9.35
C PRO A 642 27.63 -18.17 -7.99
N ASP A 643 26.51 -18.04 -7.27
CA ASP A 643 26.28 -18.69 -5.97
C ASP A 643 25.74 -20.13 -6.15
N GLY A 644 25.32 -20.45 -7.37
CA GLY A 644 24.92 -21.79 -7.80
C GLY A 644 23.44 -22.06 -7.68
N ASP A 645 22.66 -20.99 -7.50
CA ASP A 645 21.21 -21.06 -7.32
C ASP A 645 20.48 -21.47 -8.61
N SER A 646 19.25 -21.93 -8.44
CA SER A 646 18.35 -22.21 -9.56
C SER A 646 17.59 -20.95 -9.94
N MET A 647 17.40 -20.73 -11.23
CA MET A 647 16.73 -19.53 -11.74
C MET A 647 15.40 -19.86 -12.42
N ASP A 648 14.45 -18.95 -12.29
CA ASP A 648 13.28 -18.86 -13.14
C ASP A 648 13.59 -17.91 -14.31
N VAL A 649 13.42 -18.39 -15.54
CA VAL A 649 13.81 -17.64 -16.75
C VAL A 649 12.59 -17.28 -17.56
N THR A 650 12.29 -15.99 -17.64
CA THR A 650 11.14 -15.47 -18.38
C THR A 650 11.57 -14.83 -19.70
N PHE A 651 10.92 -15.21 -20.79
CA PHE A 651 11.17 -14.71 -22.13
C PHE A 651 10.14 -13.66 -22.52
N TYR A 652 10.60 -12.58 -23.16
CA TYR A 652 9.78 -11.46 -23.57
C TYR A 652 10.00 -11.12 -25.04
N THR A 653 8.97 -10.54 -25.67
CA THR A 653 9.14 -9.84 -26.95
C THR A 653 9.99 -8.58 -26.77
N GLY A 654 10.54 -8.03 -27.84
CA GLY A 654 11.28 -6.76 -27.80
C GLY A 654 10.46 -5.57 -27.31
N GLU A 655 9.13 -5.69 -27.25
CA GLU A 655 8.22 -4.69 -26.68
C GLU A 655 7.88 -4.96 -25.19
N GLY A 656 8.46 -6.00 -24.58
CA GLY A 656 8.27 -6.37 -23.17
C GLY A 656 7.01 -7.18 -22.88
N THR A 657 6.43 -7.85 -23.87
CA THR A 657 5.30 -8.77 -23.65
C THR A 657 5.82 -10.17 -23.35
N GLU A 658 5.37 -10.78 -22.26
CA GLU A 658 5.76 -12.13 -21.87
C GLU A 658 5.37 -13.17 -22.93
N ILE A 659 6.35 -14.01 -23.32
CA ILE A 659 6.19 -15.15 -24.21
C ILE A 659 5.97 -16.42 -23.38
N GLY A 660 6.72 -16.57 -22.29
CA GLY A 660 6.55 -17.60 -21.27
C GLY A 660 7.78 -17.75 -20.37
N THR A 661 7.65 -18.56 -19.33
CA THR A 661 8.66 -18.78 -18.29
C THR A 661 9.04 -20.26 -18.17
N ASP A 662 10.33 -20.52 -17.94
CA ASP A 662 10.88 -21.83 -17.60
C ASP A 662 11.41 -21.76 -16.16
N THR A 663 10.83 -22.55 -15.25
CA THR A 663 11.09 -22.42 -13.81
C THR A 663 12.03 -23.49 -13.27
N GLY A 664 12.84 -23.13 -12.26
CA GLY A 664 13.77 -24.04 -11.58
C GLY A 664 14.94 -24.51 -12.45
N VAL A 665 15.41 -23.68 -13.37
CA VAL A 665 16.55 -23.98 -14.24
C VAL A 665 17.83 -23.90 -13.41
N SER A 666 18.54 -25.02 -13.25
CA SER A 666 19.78 -25.05 -12.47
C SER A 666 20.88 -24.17 -13.09
N SER A 667 21.75 -23.58 -12.25
CA SER A 667 22.97 -22.88 -12.71
C SER A 667 23.80 -23.72 -13.69
N GLY A 668 24.11 -23.14 -14.86
CA GLY A 668 24.76 -23.79 -16.00
C GLY A 668 23.80 -24.55 -16.94
N GLY A 669 22.48 -24.43 -16.72
CA GLY A 669 21.42 -25.04 -17.53
C GLY A 669 21.02 -24.19 -18.74
N THR A 670 20.08 -24.73 -19.51
CA THR A 670 19.46 -24.05 -20.66
C THR A 670 17.97 -23.91 -20.41
N ALA A 671 17.49 -22.66 -20.38
CA ALA A 671 16.07 -22.35 -20.29
C ALA A 671 15.44 -22.29 -21.69
N SER A 672 14.17 -22.66 -21.83
CA SER A 672 13.49 -22.58 -23.14
C SER A 672 11.98 -22.35 -23.08
N THR A 673 11.44 -21.70 -24.12
CA THR A 673 9.99 -21.52 -24.31
C THR A 673 9.60 -21.60 -25.80
N THR A 674 8.30 -21.74 -26.09
CA THR A 674 7.80 -21.74 -27.48
C THR A 674 7.16 -20.40 -27.85
N TYR A 675 7.68 -19.75 -28.89
CA TYR A 675 7.10 -18.53 -29.45
C TYR A 675 6.22 -18.85 -30.66
N ASN A 676 4.92 -18.59 -30.55
CA ASN A 676 3.90 -18.87 -31.56
C ASN A 676 3.45 -17.60 -32.30
N GLY A 677 2.75 -17.78 -33.42
CA GLY A 677 2.13 -16.68 -34.17
C GLY A 677 3.10 -15.97 -35.12
N LEU A 678 4.11 -16.70 -35.58
CA LEU A 678 5.13 -16.17 -36.48
C LEU A 678 4.60 -16.12 -37.93
N SER A 679 5.05 -15.14 -38.70
CA SER A 679 4.59 -14.88 -40.06
C SER A 679 5.75 -14.50 -40.97
N ASP A 680 5.67 -14.94 -42.23
CA ASP A 680 6.69 -14.76 -43.25
C ASP A 680 7.08 -13.30 -43.48
N GLY A 681 8.37 -13.04 -43.67
CA GLY A 681 8.92 -11.72 -43.96
C GLY A 681 9.06 -10.80 -42.73
N ASN A 682 8.62 -11.23 -41.55
CA ASN A 682 8.74 -10.44 -40.32
C ASN A 682 10.01 -10.77 -39.54
N THR A 683 10.55 -9.76 -38.85
CA THR A 683 11.62 -9.89 -37.86
C THR A 683 11.02 -9.77 -36.46
N TYR A 684 11.47 -10.64 -35.57
CA TYR A 684 11.00 -10.78 -34.20
C TYR A 684 12.17 -10.52 -33.25
N ASP A 685 12.03 -9.48 -32.45
CA ASP A 685 12.96 -9.15 -31.38
C ASP A 685 12.47 -9.78 -30.06
N TRP A 686 13.40 -10.27 -29.23
CA TRP A 686 13.09 -10.90 -27.96
C TRP A 686 14.28 -10.80 -26.99
N TYR A 687 14.02 -10.97 -25.69
CA TYR A 687 15.04 -11.08 -24.65
C TYR A 687 14.56 -12.02 -23.55
N ALA A 688 15.46 -12.43 -22.67
CA ALA A 688 15.17 -13.23 -21.48
C ALA A 688 15.70 -12.56 -20.21
N GLU A 689 14.98 -12.75 -19.10
CA GLU A 689 15.34 -12.37 -17.73
C GLU A 689 15.53 -13.65 -16.91
N ALA A 690 16.64 -13.76 -16.18
CA ALA A 690 16.87 -14.82 -15.21
C ALA A 690 16.74 -14.25 -13.80
N ASP A 691 15.95 -14.92 -12.97
CA ASP A 691 15.61 -14.56 -11.58
C ASP A 691 16.00 -15.73 -10.67
N ASP A 692 16.94 -15.51 -9.74
CA ASP A 692 17.40 -16.54 -8.78
C ASP A 692 16.57 -16.58 -7.48
N GLY A 693 15.53 -15.74 -7.37
CA GLY A 693 14.69 -15.55 -6.18
C GLY A 693 15.13 -14.36 -5.31
N HIS A 694 16.28 -13.74 -5.60
CA HIS A 694 16.82 -12.59 -4.87
C HIS A 694 17.17 -11.41 -5.80
N ASP A 695 17.67 -11.68 -7.00
CA ASP A 695 18.12 -10.73 -8.00
C ASP A 695 17.71 -11.18 -9.42
N VAL A 696 17.57 -10.21 -10.32
CA VAL A 696 17.16 -10.44 -11.72
C VAL A 696 18.17 -9.84 -12.68
N THR A 697 18.61 -10.61 -13.67
CA THR A 697 19.43 -10.08 -14.78
C THR A 697 18.82 -10.31 -16.15
N THR A 698 18.96 -9.29 -16.99
CA THR A 698 18.39 -9.25 -18.34
C THR A 698 19.48 -9.49 -19.39
N SER A 699 19.17 -10.33 -20.37
CA SER A 699 20.02 -10.53 -21.54
C SER A 699 20.01 -9.34 -22.50
N SER A 700 20.89 -9.38 -23.51
CA SER A 700 20.76 -8.49 -24.66
C SER A 700 19.49 -8.80 -25.46
N THR A 701 18.96 -7.81 -26.18
CA THR A 701 17.89 -8.08 -27.16
C THR A 701 18.44 -8.84 -28.36
N TYR A 702 17.83 -9.97 -28.68
CA TYR A 702 18.13 -10.83 -29.80
C TYR A 702 17.05 -10.74 -30.87
N SER A 703 17.40 -11.03 -32.12
CA SER A 703 16.48 -10.98 -33.25
C SER A 703 16.53 -12.23 -34.12
N PHE A 704 15.41 -12.58 -34.76
CA PHE A 704 15.39 -13.53 -35.87
C PHE A 704 14.32 -13.15 -36.90
N THR A 705 14.50 -13.57 -38.15
CA THR A 705 13.59 -13.27 -39.26
C THR A 705 12.98 -14.55 -39.82
N ILE A 706 11.67 -14.55 -40.10
CA ILE A 706 11.05 -15.62 -40.89
C ILE A 706 11.22 -15.29 -42.37
N GLY A 707 11.80 -16.23 -43.13
CA GLY A 707 11.95 -16.09 -44.58
C GLY A 707 10.62 -15.79 -45.27
N SER A 708 10.66 -15.04 -46.38
CA SER A 708 9.49 -14.76 -47.20
C SER A 708 9.51 -15.62 -48.46
N VAL A 709 8.36 -16.13 -48.88
CA VAL A 709 8.22 -16.77 -50.20
C VAL A 709 8.14 -15.68 -51.25
N THR A 710 9.11 -15.66 -52.16
CA THR A 710 9.05 -14.85 -53.38
C THR A 710 8.42 -15.65 -54.52
N TYR A 711 7.65 -14.98 -55.38
CA TYR A 711 7.05 -15.61 -56.56
C TYR A 711 7.60 -15.00 -57.86
N SER A 712 7.90 -15.83 -58.84
CA SER A 712 8.08 -15.44 -60.24
C SER A 712 6.84 -15.76 -61.06
N TYR A 713 6.55 -14.91 -62.04
CA TYR A 713 5.46 -15.10 -63.00
C TYR A 713 6.01 -15.24 -64.41
N THR A 714 5.64 -16.33 -65.08
CA THR A 714 5.99 -16.59 -66.49
C THR A 714 4.72 -16.49 -67.33
N TYR A 715 4.72 -15.64 -68.35
CA TYR A 715 3.53 -15.34 -69.16
C TYR A 715 3.55 -16.06 -70.50
N VAL A 716 2.42 -16.04 -71.21
CA VAL A 716 2.31 -16.51 -72.60
C VAL A 716 3.41 -15.88 -73.46
N ASP A 717 4.07 -16.67 -74.30
CA ASP A 717 5.13 -16.21 -75.21
C ASP A 717 4.68 -16.23 -76.67
N SER A 718 3.87 -17.23 -77.04
CA SER A 718 3.30 -17.35 -78.37
C SER A 718 1.95 -18.06 -78.34
N GLU A 719 1.21 -17.91 -79.43
CA GLU A 719 -0.09 -18.57 -79.63
C GLU A 719 -0.08 -19.44 -80.89
N THR A 720 -0.97 -20.42 -80.94
CA THR A 720 -1.27 -21.22 -82.13
C THR A 720 -2.77 -21.37 -82.26
N ILE A 721 -3.31 -20.86 -83.36
CA ILE A 721 -4.73 -20.92 -83.67
C ILE A 721 -4.98 -22.19 -84.49
N TYR A 722 -5.75 -23.13 -83.96
CA TYR A 722 -6.23 -24.29 -84.71
C TYR A 722 -7.58 -23.99 -85.35
N GLU A 723 -8.51 -23.41 -84.57
CA GLU A 723 -9.86 -23.01 -84.98
C GLU A 723 -10.21 -21.70 -84.26
N GLY A 724 -10.93 -20.79 -84.93
CA GLY A 724 -11.26 -19.47 -84.38
C GLY A 724 -10.27 -18.38 -84.77
N GLY A 725 -10.21 -17.33 -83.94
CA GLY A 725 -9.37 -16.16 -84.09
C GLY A 725 -9.00 -15.55 -82.73
N THR A 726 -8.02 -14.66 -82.77
CA THR A 726 -7.38 -13.98 -81.64
C THR A 726 -7.11 -12.56 -82.08
N ALA A 727 -7.22 -11.59 -81.17
CA ALA A 727 -7.02 -10.19 -81.49
C ALA A 727 -5.56 -9.76 -81.31
N ASN A 728 -4.98 -10.07 -80.15
CA ASN A 728 -3.62 -9.75 -79.72
C ASN A 728 -3.26 -10.45 -78.40
N PHE A 729 -2.62 -11.63 -78.47
CA PHE A 729 -2.18 -12.38 -77.28
C PHE A 729 -1.27 -11.61 -76.31
N SER A 730 -0.66 -10.49 -76.74
CA SER A 730 0.17 -9.65 -75.85
C SER A 730 -0.64 -9.10 -74.67
N ASN A 731 -1.96 -8.95 -74.82
CA ASN A 731 -2.84 -8.52 -73.74
C ASN A 731 -2.86 -9.56 -72.61
N ALA A 732 -2.84 -10.86 -72.93
CA ALA A 732 -2.78 -11.94 -71.93
C ALA A 732 -1.42 -12.03 -71.17
N GLN A 733 -0.45 -11.16 -71.45
CA GLN A 733 0.87 -11.16 -70.81
C GLN A 733 0.96 -10.22 -69.60
N GLN A 734 -0.06 -9.43 -69.29
CA GLN A 734 -0.05 -8.45 -68.20
C GLN A 734 -1.41 -8.38 -67.54
N ASP A 735 -1.42 -8.11 -66.23
CA ASP A 735 -2.63 -7.74 -65.50
C ASP A 735 -2.78 -6.22 -65.63
N ASP A 736 -3.33 -5.79 -66.77
CA ASP A 736 -3.47 -4.38 -67.13
C ASP A 736 -4.91 -3.98 -67.47
N GLY A 737 -5.86 -4.93 -67.38
CA GLY A 737 -7.27 -4.74 -67.69
C GLY A 737 -7.58 -4.72 -69.20
N ASN A 738 -6.59 -4.98 -70.06
CA ASN A 738 -6.81 -5.19 -71.49
C ASN A 738 -6.97 -6.69 -71.74
N PHE A 739 -8.09 -7.04 -72.36
CA PHE A 739 -8.36 -8.45 -72.65
C PHE A 739 -7.74 -8.86 -73.98
N GLU A 740 -7.12 -10.03 -74.00
CA GLU A 740 -7.05 -10.81 -75.23
C GLU A 740 -8.44 -11.37 -75.54
N ASN A 741 -8.90 -11.20 -76.78
CA ASN A 741 -10.18 -11.74 -77.23
C ASN A 741 -9.95 -12.94 -78.14
N ILE A 742 -10.08 -14.13 -77.57
CA ILE A 742 -10.18 -15.36 -78.33
C ILE A 742 -11.65 -15.55 -78.72
N TYR A 743 -11.90 -15.72 -80.01
CA TYR A 743 -13.26 -15.81 -80.54
C TYR A 743 -13.38 -16.85 -81.64
N GLU A 744 -14.60 -17.33 -81.81
CA GLU A 744 -14.89 -18.33 -82.83
C GLU A 744 -14.95 -17.74 -84.25
N THR A 745 -14.63 -18.56 -85.25
CA THR A 745 -14.76 -18.20 -86.66
C THR A 745 -15.46 -19.30 -87.45
N ASP A 746 -16.30 -18.90 -88.40
CA ASP A 746 -17.01 -19.81 -89.30
C ASP A 746 -16.02 -20.65 -90.14
N GLN A 747 -16.02 -21.96 -89.92
CA GLN A 747 -15.17 -22.91 -90.65
C GLN A 747 -15.66 -23.19 -92.09
N ASN A 748 -16.87 -22.77 -92.46
CA ASN A 748 -17.45 -23.04 -93.78
C ASN A 748 -18.12 -21.79 -94.41
N PRO A 749 -17.33 -20.82 -94.91
CA PRO A 749 -17.86 -19.59 -95.51
C PRO A 749 -18.56 -19.79 -96.88
N GLN A 750 -18.97 -21.02 -97.22
CA GLN A 750 -19.64 -21.35 -98.48
C GLN A 750 -21.08 -20.79 -98.48
N PRO A 751 -21.45 -19.93 -99.46
CA PRO A 751 -22.81 -19.39 -99.54
C PRO A 751 -23.83 -20.52 -99.79
N GLY A 752 -24.65 -20.83 -98.78
CA GLY A 752 -25.85 -21.68 -98.94
C GLY A 752 -25.82 -23.08 -98.31
N GLN A 753 -24.84 -23.41 -97.45
CA GLN A 753 -24.98 -24.54 -96.52
C GLN A 753 -25.44 -24.02 -95.16
N GLY A 754 -26.57 -24.51 -94.66
CA GLY A 754 -27.28 -23.98 -93.49
C GLY A 754 -26.77 -24.46 -92.13
N ASN A 755 -25.48 -24.77 -91.98
CA ASN A 755 -24.84 -24.96 -90.67
C ASN A 755 -23.68 -23.97 -90.61
N ILE A 756 -23.81 -22.97 -89.75
CA ILE A 756 -22.69 -22.13 -89.32
C ILE A 756 -22.20 -22.83 -88.07
N ASP A 757 -21.07 -23.54 -88.18
CA ASP A 757 -20.45 -24.21 -87.05
C ASP A 757 -19.32 -23.29 -86.59
N TYR A 758 -19.56 -22.57 -85.49
CA TYR A 758 -18.53 -21.79 -84.82
C TYR A 758 -17.72 -22.72 -83.91
N ARG A 759 -16.39 -22.56 -83.95
CA ARG A 759 -15.46 -23.35 -83.15
C ARG A 759 -14.30 -22.50 -82.64
N GLU A 760 -13.97 -22.69 -81.37
CA GLU A 760 -12.78 -22.17 -80.71
C GLU A 760 -11.81 -23.31 -80.39
N ASN A 761 -10.57 -23.20 -80.87
CA ASN A 761 -9.45 -24.04 -80.47
C ASN A 761 -8.15 -23.26 -80.60
N VAL A 762 -7.75 -22.62 -79.50
CA VAL A 762 -6.54 -21.79 -79.45
C VAL A 762 -5.60 -22.31 -78.37
N GLN A 763 -4.33 -22.37 -78.71
CA GLN A 763 -3.26 -22.78 -77.81
C GLN A 763 -2.39 -21.59 -77.43
N HIS A 764 -2.15 -21.40 -76.13
CA HIS A 764 -1.08 -20.55 -75.62
C HIS A 764 0.13 -21.39 -75.21
N ASN A 765 1.33 -20.91 -75.56
CA ASN A 765 2.60 -21.49 -75.17
C ASN A 765 3.26 -20.56 -74.15
N ILE A 766 3.54 -21.08 -72.95
CA ILE A 766 4.28 -20.39 -71.89
C ILE A 766 5.67 -21.03 -71.84
N VAL A 767 6.74 -20.24 -71.95
CA VAL A 767 8.12 -20.74 -72.10
C VAL A 767 9.02 -20.24 -70.97
N ASN A 768 10.08 -20.99 -70.65
CA ASN A 768 11.04 -20.68 -69.58
C ASN A 768 10.43 -20.66 -68.16
N VAL A 769 9.48 -21.55 -67.89
CA VAL A 769 8.85 -21.68 -66.58
C VAL A 769 9.87 -22.26 -65.60
N SER A 770 10.23 -21.48 -64.58
CA SER A 770 11.25 -21.86 -63.60
C SER A 770 10.79 -21.54 -62.18
N GLY A 771 11.35 -22.24 -61.19
CA GLY A 771 10.95 -22.15 -59.79
C GLY A 771 10.24 -23.42 -59.31
N ASN A 772 9.89 -23.44 -58.03
CA ASN A 772 9.23 -24.58 -57.38
C ASN A 772 7.71 -24.38 -57.36
N ASN A 773 6.95 -25.48 -57.22
CA ASN A 773 5.49 -25.48 -57.07
C ASN A 773 4.73 -24.62 -58.11
N PRO A 774 4.87 -24.93 -59.42
CA PRO A 774 4.25 -24.14 -60.47
C PRO A 774 2.72 -24.25 -60.45
N VAL A 775 2.05 -23.10 -60.51
CA VAL A 775 0.58 -22.98 -60.57
C VAL A 775 0.20 -22.21 -61.82
N PHE A 776 -0.60 -22.84 -62.68
CA PHE A 776 -1.21 -22.18 -63.83
C PHE A 776 -2.33 -21.24 -63.35
N GLN A 777 -2.38 -20.03 -63.88
CA GLN A 777 -3.38 -19.03 -63.55
C GLN A 777 -3.90 -18.37 -64.83
N ILE A 778 -5.21 -18.21 -64.90
CA ILE A 778 -5.89 -17.42 -65.92
C ILE A 778 -6.99 -16.58 -65.29
N GLU A 779 -7.03 -15.30 -65.65
CA GLU A 779 -8.16 -14.43 -65.37
C GLU A 779 -8.93 -14.16 -66.66
N TYR A 780 -10.25 -14.40 -66.64
CA TYR A 780 -11.04 -14.43 -67.85
C TYR A 780 -12.50 -13.99 -67.62
N MET A 781 -13.20 -13.74 -68.72
CA MET A 781 -14.66 -13.71 -68.77
C MET A 781 -15.17 -14.12 -70.16
N ILE A 782 -16.39 -14.63 -70.22
CA ILE A 782 -17.08 -14.99 -71.47
C ILE A 782 -18.03 -13.88 -71.86
N SER A 783 -18.06 -13.57 -73.15
CA SER A 783 -18.98 -12.61 -73.74
C SER A 783 -19.66 -13.16 -75.01
N ASN A 784 -20.68 -12.44 -75.47
CA ASN A 784 -21.58 -12.79 -76.58
C ASN A 784 -22.51 -13.98 -76.30
N ASP A 785 -22.05 -15.23 -76.32
CA ASP A 785 -22.85 -16.38 -75.87
C ASP A 785 -22.57 -16.73 -74.40
N THR A 786 -23.40 -16.17 -73.53
CA THR A 786 -23.32 -16.35 -72.08
C THR A 786 -23.79 -17.71 -71.57
N GLY A 787 -24.28 -18.58 -72.45
CA GLY A 787 -24.77 -19.93 -72.11
C GLY A 787 -23.74 -21.04 -72.29
N GLU A 788 -22.58 -20.73 -72.87
CA GLU A 788 -21.56 -21.68 -73.24
C GLU A 788 -20.28 -21.52 -72.40
N SER A 789 -19.53 -22.61 -72.26
CA SER A 789 -18.26 -22.66 -71.53
C SER A 789 -17.12 -23.04 -72.48
N VAL A 790 -15.91 -22.56 -72.20
CA VAL A 790 -14.69 -22.99 -72.90
C VAL A 790 -13.93 -23.98 -72.03
N ASP A 791 -13.68 -25.18 -72.53
CA ASP A 791 -12.88 -26.20 -71.84
C ASP A 791 -11.39 -25.84 -71.91
N ILE A 792 -10.69 -26.02 -70.80
CA ILE A 792 -9.25 -25.79 -70.71
C ILE A 792 -8.50 -27.11 -70.58
N TYR A 793 -7.47 -27.27 -71.41
CA TYR A 793 -6.62 -28.46 -71.47
C TYR A 793 -5.14 -28.11 -71.31
N LEU A 794 -4.38 -28.99 -70.67
CA LEU A 794 -2.91 -28.94 -70.64
C LEU A 794 -2.31 -30.13 -71.39
N GLU A 795 -1.21 -29.90 -72.11
CA GLU A 795 -0.44 -31.00 -72.70
C GLU A 795 0.36 -31.74 -71.62
N ASN A 796 0.10 -33.03 -71.48
CA ASN A 796 0.88 -33.91 -70.64
C ASN A 796 2.06 -34.45 -71.45
N PHE A 797 3.26 -33.90 -71.22
CA PHE A 797 4.47 -34.25 -71.97
C PHE A 797 4.98 -35.67 -71.68
N THR A 798 4.55 -36.27 -70.57
CA THR A 798 4.87 -37.67 -70.23
C THR A 798 4.04 -38.65 -71.07
N SER A 799 2.74 -38.37 -71.26
CA SER A 799 1.82 -39.25 -72.00
C SER A 799 1.62 -38.87 -73.46
N GLY A 800 1.92 -37.62 -73.84
CA GLY A 800 1.64 -37.03 -75.15
C GLY A 800 0.16 -36.70 -75.40
N ASN A 801 -0.69 -36.73 -74.36
CA ASN A 801 -2.12 -36.44 -74.45
C ASN A 801 -2.44 -35.03 -73.94
N TRP A 802 -3.61 -34.52 -74.34
CA TRP A 802 -4.20 -33.32 -73.76
C TRP A 802 -5.15 -33.72 -72.64
N ASP A 803 -4.85 -33.30 -71.41
CA ASP A 803 -5.65 -33.57 -70.23
C ASP A 803 -6.61 -32.39 -69.98
N HIS A 804 -7.90 -32.67 -69.79
CA HIS A 804 -8.90 -31.67 -69.41
C HIS A 804 -8.69 -31.27 -67.95
N ILE A 805 -8.52 -29.98 -67.67
CA ILE A 805 -8.23 -29.47 -66.32
C ILE A 805 -9.34 -28.61 -65.74
N GLY A 806 -10.29 -28.14 -66.55
CA GLY A 806 -11.38 -27.29 -66.09
C GLY A 806 -12.27 -26.76 -67.20
N GLN A 807 -13.28 -25.98 -66.81
CA GLN A 807 -14.17 -25.26 -67.72
C GLN A 807 -14.23 -23.80 -67.31
N LEU A 808 -14.13 -22.91 -68.28
CA LEU A 808 -14.27 -21.46 -68.14
C LEU A 808 -15.70 -21.11 -68.51
N SER A 809 -16.48 -20.51 -67.61
CA SER A 809 -17.92 -20.26 -67.85
C SER A 809 -18.45 -18.93 -67.29
N SER A 810 -17.59 -18.11 -66.68
CA SER A 810 -18.03 -16.89 -66.01
C SER A 810 -18.24 -15.75 -67.00
N ILE A 811 -19.36 -15.02 -66.86
CA ILE A 811 -19.66 -13.79 -67.63
C ILE A 811 -19.20 -12.50 -66.94
N SER A 812 -18.52 -12.64 -65.80
CA SER A 812 -17.79 -11.58 -65.10
C SER A 812 -16.35 -12.03 -64.90
N LEU A 813 -15.44 -11.08 -64.63
CA LEU A 813 -14.05 -11.41 -64.36
C LEU A 813 -13.92 -12.49 -63.28
N ASP A 814 -13.25 -13.59 -63.61
CA ASP A 814 -13.10 -14.76 -62.76
C ASP A 814 -11.70 -15.37 -62.92
N ASN A 815 -11.22 -16.04 -61.89
CA ASN A 815 -9.88 -16.61 -61.84
C ASN A 815 -9.95 -18.14 -61.79
N PHE A 816 -9.22 -18.79 -62.70
CA PHE A 816 -9.02 -20.23 -62.68
C PHE A 816 -7.54 -20.53 -62.37
N GLU A 817 -7.33 -21.37 -61.35
CA GLU A 817 -5.99 -21.82 -60.94
C GLU A 817 -5.88 -23.35 -61.00
N TYR A 818 -4.70 -23.84 -61.40
CA TYR A 818 -4.40 -25.27 -61.42
C TYR A 818 -2.95 -25.54 -60.97
N ASN A 819 -2.79 -26.32 -59.90
CA ASN A 819 -1.49 -26.79 -59.45
C ASN A 819 -0.92 -27.76 -60.49
N MET A 820 0.28 -27.49 -61.03
CA MET A 820 0.84 -28.28 -62.11
C MET A 820 1.87 -29.29 -61.61
N PRO A 821 1.57 -30.60 -61.71
CA PRO A 821 2.59 -31.64 -61.67
C PRO A 821 3.68 -31.44 -62.73
N SER A 822 4.85 -32.04 -62.51
CA SER A 822 5.98 -31.99 -63.45
C SER A 822 5.67 -32.55 -64.83
N ASP A 823 4.64 -33.41 -64.97
CA ASP A 823 4.24 -34.01 -66.24
C ASP A 823 3.71 -33.00 -67.27
N TYR A 824 3.27 -31.82 -66.83
CA TYR A 824 2.77 -30.74 -67.70
C TYR A 824 3.84 -29.71 -68.10
N ILE A 825 5.08 -29.90 -67.63
CA ILE A 825 6.22 -29.05 -67.97
C ILE A 825 7.17 -29.86 -68.84
N SER A 826 7.43 -29.40 -70.06
CA SER A 826 8.34 -30.06 -70.97
C SER A 826 9.79 -30.02 -70.46
N ALA A 827 10.65 -30.88 -71.02
CA ALA A 827 12.08 -30.90 -70.68
C ALA A 827 12.85 -29.61 -71.04
N THR A 828 12.20 -28.66 -71.73
CA THR A 828 12.73 -27.33 -72.06
C THR A 828 11.93 -26.23 -71.37
N ASP A 829 11.27 -26.53 -70.25
CA ASP A 829 10.56 -25.58 -69.38
C ASP A 829 9.40 -24.85 -70.06
N ASN A 830 8.74 -25.52 -71.02
CA ASN A 830 7.56 -25.00 -71.72
C ASN A 830 6.27 -25.71 -71.26
N ILE A 831 5.18 -24.97 -71.29
CA ILE A 831 3.82 -25.43 -71.01
C ILE A 831 2.94 -25.04 -72.19
N HIS A 832 2.07 -25.95 -72.61
CA HIS A 832 1.05 -25.68 -73.61
C HIS A 832 -0.33 -25.82 -72.99
N VAL A 833 -1.13 -24.77 -73.12
CA VAL A 833 -2.53 -24.71 -72.68
C VAL A 833 -3.42 -24.50 -73.88
N ARG A 834 -4.54 -25.22 -73.95
CA ARG A 834 -5.55 -25.10 -75.00
C ARG A 834 -6.90 -24.71 -74.43
N TYR A 835 -7.55 -23.78 -75.12
CA TYR A 835 -8.92 -23.36 -74.90
C TYR A 835 -9.75 -23.94 -76.04
N VAL A 836 -10.69 -24.81 -75.71
CA VAL A 836 -11.46 -25.59 -76.67
C VAL A 836 -12.93 -25.52 -76.32
N GLN A 837 -13.76 -25.18 -77.30
CA GLN A 837 -15.20 -25.19 -77.11
C GLN A 837 -15.75 -26.63 -77.19
N PRO A 838 -16.60 -27.05 -76.23
CA PRO A 838 -17.13 -28.42 -76.16
C PRO A 838 -18.27 -28.71 -77.14
N THR A 839 -18.99 -27.69 -77.60
CA THR A 839 -20.19 -27.82 -78.44
C THR A 839 -20.15 -26.87 -79.63
N ASP A 840 -20.62 -27.33 -80.79
CA ASP A 840 -20.84 -26.41 -81.92
C ASP A 840 -22.24 -25.81 -81.78
N ASP A 841 -22.35 -24.48 -81.78
CA ASP A 841 -23.65 -23.82 -81.85
C ASP A 841 -23.69 -22.62 -82.82
N SER A 842 -24.87 -21.99 -82.91
CA SER A 842 -25.17 -20.95 -83.91
C SER A 842 -24.87 -19.51 -83.45
N ALA A 843 -24.50 -19.34 -82.18
CA ALA A 843 -24.10 -18.08 -81.59
C ALA A 843 -22.58 -18.05 -81.45
N ARG A 844 -22.04 -16.84 -81.27
CA ARG A 844 -20.59 -16.65 -81.18
C ARG A 844 -20.19 -16.52 -79.72
N THR A 845 -19.27 -17.34 -79.23
CA THR A 845 -18.61 -17.17 -77.93
C THR A 845 -17.29 -16.42 -78.10
N ASP A 846 -17.04 -15.47 -77.19
CA ASP A 846 -15.77 -14.75 -77.06
C ASP A 846 -15.21 -15.00 -75.65
N LEU A 847 -14.06 -15.67 -75.57
CA LEU A 847 -13.25 -15.79 -74.36
C LEU A 847 -12.32 -14.58 -74.23
N LEU A 848 -12.62 -13.71 -73.28
CA LEU A 848 -11.81 -12.55 -72.95
C LEU A 848 -10.84 -12.91 -71.82
N ILE A 849 -9.53 -12.87 -72.08
CA ILE A 849 -8.47 -13.23 -71.12
C ILE A 849 -7.72 -11.96 -70.72
N ASP A 850 -7.75 -11.59 -69.43
CA ASP A 850 -6.97 -10.45 -68.92
C ASP A 850 -5.49 -10.86 -68.85
N TYR A 851 -5.20 -11.95 -68.14
CA TYR A 851 -3.86 -12.55 -68.16
C TYR A 851 -3.90 -14.08 -68.15
N CYS A 852 -2.85 -14.68 -68.68
CA CYS A 852 -2.55 -16.10 -68.60
C CYS A 852 -1.07 -16.29 -68.25
N ARG A 853 -0.79 -16.99 -67.13
CA ARG A 853 0.56 -17.10 -66.59
C ARG A 853 0.77 -18.35 -65.74
N VAL A 854 2.02 -18.58 -65.39
CA VAL A 854 2.43 -19.55 -64.36
C VAL A 854 3.15 -18.83 -63.23
N ARG A 855 2.65 -19.02 -62.01
CA ARG A 855 3.28 -18.58 -60.76
C ARG A 855 4.18 -19.70 -60.23
N SER A 856 5.40 -19.40 -59.84
CA SER A 856 6.33 -20.34 -59.22
C SER A 856 7.05 -19.70 -58.03
N GLU A 857 7.33 -20.48 -57.00
CA GLU A 857 8.11 -20.06 -55.82
C GLU A 857 9.60 -19.95 -56.19
N THR A 858 10.23 -18.83 -55.86
CA THR A 858 11.66 -18.54 -56.13
C THR A 858 12.48 -18.42 -54.87
#